data_AF-A0A971A2L7-F1
#
_entry.id   AF-A0A971A2L7-F1
#
_cell.length_a   1.000
_cell.length_b   1.000
_cell.length_c   1.000
_cell.angle_alpha   90.00
_cell.angle_beta   90.00
_cell.angle_gamma   90.00
#
_symmetry.space_group_name_H-M   'P 1'
#
loop_
_entity.id
_entity.type
_entity.pdbx_description
1 polymer ?
#
loop_
_entity_poly.entity_id
_entity_poly.type
_entity_poly.pdbx_seq_one_letter_code
_entity_poly.pdbx_strand_id
1 'polypeptide(L)'
;MQDKGRSALTAQRLKKAAMERVFGFEILPAPFVISHLQLGLLLRQLDAPLNPDGNERAGVYLTNALTGWEPATEPKKQLPLFPELTEERDRADHVKQETPIIVILGNPPYNAFAGTSPAEEGGLVDVYKEGLTTPVDKGGWGIKKFNLDDLYVRFFRIAERRIAKTGKGIVSYISNFSYLGDPSFVVMRQRLLAEFDKIWIDCMNGDSRETGKLTPEGKPDPSVFSTEQTAVGIRVGTVICLMVRNEKRSKKPVVRFQHFWGVTKRRDVLASLERKHLDRKYETATPTPENRYSFRPSSLVGDYPQWPSVVALAQKPPSNGLMEKRGGALMDIDRDALAKRMKAYLDPALDWEGYRSLGFGLEVERSGIVPQQVRAKALQQELFGQDHIVPYAIRPYDTVWAYYSAVPGVWNRARPAYWAQCWEGNAFFMTRFRSSASPEGVPCYFVKDLSDDHFITPDNACFALRLRLEPEKPKGHAGQADLFGHYAAEATITANLSPVARAYLAGLGIGDPDADAGTAGLVWMHALAIGYSPAYLDENADGIRQDWPRIPLPATKRALLDSAALGRRVAALLDTEQAVDGVTTGQIDSRLRDIGAICRVGGGSLDPHAGHLDVTVGWGHAGQGGVCMPGAGKVEVRGQDDETLRRAFGDAMLDVYLNEHAYWSNVPKAVWEYRIGGYQVVKKWLSYREKALLGRGLKVEEAEYVTEMVRRIGALILMQPELDGNYEVVKADTYPWPQA
;
A
#
# COMPACT_ATOMS: atom_id res chain seq x y z
N MET A 1 -6.77 27.66 -38.86
CA MET A 1 -7.36 28.67 -39.78
C MET A 1 -6.30 29.36 -40.61
N GLN A 2 -5.11 29.64 -40.06
CA GLN A 2 -3.99 30.22 -40.80
C GLN A 2 -3.45 29.28 -41.91
N ASP A 3 -3.34 27.97 -41.64
CA ASP A 3 -2.90 26.97 -42.64
C ASP A 3 -3.86 26.76 -43.81
N LYS A 4 -5.11 27.23 -43.69
CA LYS A 4 -6.14 27.18 -44.75
C LYS A 4 -6.26 28.51 -45.51
N GLY A 5 -5.32 29.44 -45.30
CA GLY A 5 -5.38 30.82 -45.78
C GLY A 5 -6.16 31.74 -44.82
N ARG A 6 -5.56 32.86 -44.42
CA ARG A 6 -6.22 33.87 -43.57
C ARG A 6 -7.39 34.49 -44.34
N SER A 7 -8.62 34.27 -43.87
CA SER A 7 -9.81 34.99 -44.33
C SER A 7 -10.05 36.21 -43.46
N ALA A 8 -10.61 37.29 -44.00
CA ALA A 8 -11.07 38.46 -43.24
C ALA A 8 -12.08 38.11 -42.13
N LEU A 9 -12.67 36.89 -42.16
CA LEU A 9 -13.62 36.39 -41.17
C LEU A 9 -12.98 35.57 -40.04
N THR A 10 -11.65 35.45 -39.98
CA THR A 10 -10.97 34.59 -38.99
C THR A 10 -11.28 35.03 -37.55
N ALA A 11 -11.26 36.34 -37.27
CA ALA A 11 -11.61 36.87 -35.95
C ALA A 11 -13.05 36.53 -35.55
N GLN A 12 -14.01 36.70 -36.46
CA GLN A 12 -15.42 36.38 -36.20
C GLN A 12 -15.66 34.89 -35.96
N ARG A 13 -14.98 34.02 -36.72
CA ARG A 13 -15.05 32.57 -36.50
C ARG A 13 -14.42 32.14 -35.17
N LEU A 14 -13.35 32.82 -34.75
CA LEU A 14 -12.71 32.56 -33.46
C LEU A 14 -13.62 32.96 -32.29
N LYS A 15 -14.22 34.15 -32.34
CA LYS A 15 -15.24 34.58 -31.35
C LYS A 15 -16.38 33.58 -31.26
N LYS A 16 -16.99 33.25 -32.40
CA LYS A 16 -18.09 32.29 -32.46
C LYS A 16 -17.71 30.94 -31.84
N ALA A 17 -16.49 30.46 -32.09
CA ALA A 17 -16.00 29.23 -31.45
C ALA A 17 -15.88 29.35 -29.92
N ALA A 18 -15.37 30.48 -29.41
CA ALA A 18 -15.25 30.71 -27.97
C ALA A 18 -16.61 30.88 -27.26
N MET A 19 -17.64 31.31 -27.99
CA MET A 19 -19.01 31.51 -27.49
C MET A 19 -19.86 30.23 -27.56
N GLU A 20 -19.74 29.47 -28.65
CA GLU A 20 -20.71 28.41 -28.98
C GLU A 20 -20.08 27.00 -29.08
N ARG A 21 -18.75 26.86 -28.95
CA ARG A 21 -18.07 25.57 -29.13
C ARG A 21 -17.08 25.21 -28.04
N VAL A 22 -16.66 26.20 -27.25
CA VAL A 22 -15.75 26.01 -26.11
C VAL A 22 -16.51 26.38 -24.86
N PHE A 23 -16.71 25.39 -23.99
CA PHE A 23 -17.50 25.56 -22.78
C PHE A 23 -16.67 25.25 -21.54
N GLY A 24 -16.85 26.05 -20.50
CA GLY A 24 -16.26 25.84 -19.18
C GLY A 24 -17.33 25.83 -18.09
N PHE A 25 -17.15 24.99 -17.08
CA PHE A 25 -18.04 24.92 -15.92
C PHE A 25 -17.18 25.01 -14.66
N GLU A 26 -17.43 26.04 -13.85
CA GLU A 26 -16.66 26.32 -12.64
C GLU A 26 -17.62 26.52 -11.47
N ILE A 27 -17.29 25.97 -10.31
CA ILE A 27 -18.14 26.03 -9.11
C ILE A 27 -17.78 27.24 -8.23
N LEU A 28 -16.54 27.74 -8.33
CA LEU A 28 -16.05 28.85 -7.52
C LEU A 28 -16.17 30.20 -8.27
N PRO A 29 -16.80 31.23 -7.68
CA PRO A 29 -16.95 32.53 -8.32
C PRO A 29 -15.63 33.19 -8.75
N ALA A 30 -14.59 33.12 -7.94
CA ALA A 30 -13.30 33.76 -8.26
C ALA A 30 -12.60 33.13 -9.49
N PRO A 31 -12.36 31.80 -9.54
CA PRO A 31 -11.88 31.13 -10.76
C PRO A 31 -12.78 31.35 -11.99
N PHE A 32 -14.11 31.43 -11.81
CA PHE A 32 -15.04 31.75 -12.89
C PHE A 32 -14.77 33.13 -13.50
N VAL A 33 -14.60 34.17 -12.68
CA VAL A 33 -14.27 35.53 -13.13
C VAL A 33 -12.88 35.57 -13.78
N ILE A 34 -11.89 34.93 -13.16
CA ILE A 34 -10.52 34.86 -13.71
C ILE A 34 -10.51 34.19 -15.09
N SER A 35 -11.29 33.13 -15.27
CA SER A 35 -11.39 32.41 -16.56
C SER A 35 -11.96 33.32 -17.66
N HIS A 36 -12.99 34.10 -17.37
CA HIS A 36 -13.54 35.08 -18.32
C HIS A 36 -12.52 36.14 -18.70
N LEU A 37 -11.80 36.69 -17.71
CA LEU A 37 -10.75 37.69 -17.95
C LEU A 37 -9.63 37.13 -18.84
N GLN A 38 -9.12 35.94 -18.52
CA GLN A 38 -8.02 35.31 -19.26
C GLN A 38 -8.43 34.99 -20.71
N LEU A 39 -9.62 34.45 -20.93
CA LEU A 39 -10.13 34.18 -22.28
C LEU A 39 -10.37 35.47 -23.07
N GLY A 40 -10.91 36.51 -22.42
CA GLY A 40 -11.10 37.83 -23.05
C GLY A 40 -9.77 38.47 -23.47
N LEU A 41 -8.75 38.42 -22.61
CA LEU A 41 -7.40 38.90 -22.91
C LEU A 41 -6.75 38.11 -24.06
N LEU A 42 -6.87 36.78 -24.04
CA LEU A 42 -6.38 35.91 -25.11
C LEU A 42 -7.05 36.23 -26.46
N LEU A 43 -8.37 36.35 -26.48
CA LEU A 43 -9.11 36.71 -27.70
C LEU A 43 -8.71 38.10 -28.22
N ARG A 44 -8.48 39.07 -27.33
CA ARG A 44 -7.97 40.39 -27.71
C ARG A 44 -6.56 40.32 -28.31
N GLN A 45 -5.66 39.51 -27.75
CA GLN A 45 -4.31 39.30 -28.30
C GLN A 45 -4.33 38.60 -29.67
N LEU A 46 -5.37 37.83 -29.95
CA LEU A 46 -5.62 37.16 -31.23
C LEU A 46 -6.44 38.01 -32.23
N ASP A 47 -6.55 39.32 -31.99
CA ASP A 47 -7.33 40.28 -32.80
C ASP A 47 -8.83 39.92 -32.94
N ALA A 48 -9.39 39.27 -31.92
CA ALA A 48 -10.80 38.85 -31.86
C ALA A 48 -11.51 39.28 -30.56
N PRO A 49 -11.40 40.56 -30.11
CA PRO A 49 -11.89 40.98 -28.80
C PRO A 49 -13.41 40.88 -28.68
N LEU A 50 -13.91 40.27 -27.60
CA LEU A 50 -15.34 40.23 -27.30
C LEU A 50 -15.87 41.67 -27.12
N ASN A 51 -17.07 41.94 -27.65
CA ASN A 51 -17.75 43.22 -27.47
C ASN A 51 -18.48 43.22 -26.12
N PRO A 52 -18.04 44.01 -25.12
CA PRO A 52 -18.70 44.05 -23.81
C PRO A 52 -20.09 44.71 -23.85
N ASP A 53 -20.34 45.56 -24.86
CA ASP A 53 -21.64 46.24 -25.05
C ASP A 53 -22.61 45.40 -25.90
N GLY A 54 -22.08 44.39 -26.59
CA GLY A 54 -22.86 43.32 -27.21
C GLY A 54 -23.00 42.17 -26.22
N ASN A 55 -24.00 41.31 -26.38
CA ASN A 55 -24.17 40.13 -25.53
C ASN A 55 -23.07 39.04 -25.77
N GLU A 56 -21.84 39.43 -26.09
CA GLU A 56 -20.70 38.56 -26.40
C GLU A 56 -19.93 38.18 -25.13
N ARG A 57 -19.90 36.90 -24.78
CA ARG A 57 -19.11 36.36 -23.65
C ARG A 57 -18.48 35.03 -24.00
N ALA A 58 -17.41 34.66 -23.30
CA ALA A 58 -16.93 33.28 -23.35
C ALA A 58 -17.99 32.32 -22.79
N GLY A 59 -18.07 31.10 -23.34
CA GLY A 59 -18.99 30.05 -22.90
C GLY A 59 -18.62 29.40 -21.56
N VAL A 60 -18.17 30.17 -20.58
CA VAL A 60 -17.81 29.69 -19.23
C VAL A 60 -18.97 29.98 -18.28
N TYR A 61 -19.41 29.03 -17.47
CA TYR A 61 -20.60 29.16 -16.61
C TYR A 61 -20.29 28.83 -15.14
N LEU A 62 -20.95 29.54 -14.23
CA LEU A 62 -20.86 29.31 -12.79
C LEU A 62 -21.87 28.23 -12.37
N THR A 63 -21.41 26.98 -12.24
CA THR A 63 -22.26 25.81 -11.97
C THR A 63 -21.44 24.64 -11.42
N ASN A 64 -22.09 23.69 -10.74
CA ASN A 64 -21.47 22.40 -10.45
C ASN A 64 -21.41 21.57 -11.75
N ALA A 65 -20.21 21.19 -12.18
CA ALA A 65 -19.99 20.43 -13.41
C ALA A 65 -20.54 18.99 -13.36
N LEU A 66 -20.84 18.45 -12.18
CA LEU A 66 -21.39 17.10 -11.99
C LEU A 66 -22.93 17.04 -12.06
N THR A 67 -23.63 18.17 -11.95
CA THR A 67 -25.10 18.23 -11.90
C THR A 67 -25.69 18.94 -13.13
N GLY A 68 -27.03 18.91 -13.28
CA GLY A 68 -27.72 19.59 -14.39
C GLY A 68 -27.61 18.92 -15.76
N TRP A 69 -27.12 17.68 -15.82
CA TRP A 69 -27.00 16.90 -17.06
C TRP A 69 -28.30 16.24 -17.54
N GLU A 70 -29.26 16.11 -16.62
CA GLU A 70 -30.62 15.63 -16.87
C GLU A 70 -31.61 16.70 -16.37
N PRO A 71 -32.81 16.80 -16.96
CA PRO A 71 -33.83 17.73 -16.50
C PRO A 71 -34.25 17.44 -15.05
N ALA A 72 -34.43 18.49 -14.25
CA ALA A 72 -34.86 18.35 -12.86
C ALA A 72 -36.28 17.78 -12.77
N THR A 73 -36.49 16.82 -11.86
CA THR A 73 -37.82 16.22 -11.59
C THR A 73 -38.72 17.12 -10.74
N GLU A 74 -38.13 18.04 -9.98
CA GLU A 74 -38.84 19.05 -9.19
C GLU A 74 -38.56 20.47 -9.70
N PRO A 75 -39.48 21.43 -9.48
CA PRO A 75 -39.25 22.82 -9.84
C PRO A 75 -37.98 23.34 -9.16
N LYS A 76 -37.05 23.89 -9.96
CA LYS A 76 -35.80 24.43 -9.42
C LYS A 76 -36.12 25.53 -8.40
N LYS A 77 -35.50 25.48 -7.21
CA LYS A 77 -35.59 26.58 -6.25
C LYS A 77 -35.19 27.88 -6.94
N GLN A 78 -36.10 28.84 -6.95
CA GLN A 78 -35.80 30.20 -7.39
C GLN A 78 -34.84 30.81 -6.36
N LEU A 79 -33.83 31.54 -6.85
CA LEU A 79 -32.95 32.35 -6.03
C LEU A 79 -33.37 33.81 -6.21
N PRO A 80 -34.48 34.27 -5.59
CA PRO A 80 -35.04 35.59 -5.86
C PRO A 80 -34.10 36.75 -5.49
N LEU A 81 -33.10 36.49 -4.64
CA LEU A 81 -32.07 37.46 -4.27
C LEU A 81 -30.86 37.48 -5.23
N PHE A 82 -30.78 36.55 -6.19
CA PHE A 82 -29.66 36.40 -7.12
C PHE A 82 -30.14 35.91 -8.51
N PRO A 83 -30.88 36.75 -9.28
CA PRO A 83 -31.38 36.37 -10.60
C PRO A 83 -30.25 35.99 -11.57
N GLU A 84 -29.08 36.63 -11.47
CA GLU A 84 -27.92 36.36 -12.32
C GLU A 84 -27.37 34.93 -12.11
N LEU A 85 -27.40 34.42 -10.88
CA LEU A 85 -27.00 33.03 -10.59
C LEU A 85 -28.01 32.02 -11.15
N THR A 86 -29.29 32.40 -11.20
CA THR A 86 -30.34 31.59 -11.84
C THR A 86 -30.10 31.52 -13.34
N GLU A 87 -29.80 32.66 -13.98
CA GLU A 87 -29.45 32.70 -15.41
C GLU A 87 -28.18 31.91 -15.73
N GLU A 88 -27.12 32.00 -14.90
CA GLU A 88 -25.89 31.21 -15.09
C GLU A 88 -26.18 29.71 -15.04
N ARG A 89 -26.99 29.27 -14.07
CA ARG A 89 -27.41 27.87 -13.96
C ARG A 89 -28.20 27.41 -15.18
N ASP A 90 -29.20 28.18 -15.60
CA ASP A 90 -30.09 27.78 -16.69
C ASP A 90 -29.36 27.76 -18.05
N ARG A 91 -28.44 28.70 -18.29
CA ARG A 91 -27.56 28.66 -19.47
C ARG A 91 -26.63 27.45 -19.45
N ALA A 92 -26.05 27.12 -18.29
CA ALA A 92 -25.22 25.93 -18.16
C ALA A 92 -26.01 24.64 -18.44
N ASP A 93 -27.23 24.54 -17.92
CA ASP A 93 -28.10 23.38 -18.13
C ASP A 93 -28.46 23.21 -19.60
N HIS A 94 -28.77 24.30 -20.30
CA HIS A 94 -29.00 24.28 -21.75
C HIS A 94 -27.80 23.68 -22.50
N VAL A 95 -26.57 24.11 -22.19
CA VAL A 95 -25.36 23.54 -22.80
C VAL A 95 -25.19 22.06 -22.45
N LYS A 96 -25.33 21.69 -21.17
CA LYS A 96 -25.15 20.31 -20.70
C LYS A 96 -26.19 19.35 -21.30
N GLN A 97 -27.41 19.80 -21.53
CA GLN A 97 -28.53 18.95 -21.93
C GLN A 97 -28.70 18.90 -23.45
N GLU A 98 -28.61 20.05 -24.13
CA GLU A 98 -29.00 20.20 -25.54
C GLU A 98 -27.80 20.25 -26.50
N THR A 99 -26.63 20.70 -26.03
CA THR A 99 -25.46 20.86 -26.92
C THR A 99 -24.69 19.53 -27.08
N PRO A 100 -24.36 19.11 -28.32
CA PRO A 100 -23.52 17.94 -28.54
C PRO A 100 -22.06 18.19 -28.12
N ILE A 101 -21.62 17.50 -27.07
CA ILE A 101 -20.25 17.57 -26.57
C ILE A 101 -19.46 16.38 -27.11
N ILE A 102 -18.45 16.65 -27.96
CA ILE A 102 -17.60 15.63 -28.59
C ILE A 102 -16.15 15.63 -28.07
N VAL A 103 -15.77 16.63 -27.26
CA VAL A 103 -14.45 16.70 -26.63
C VAL A 103 -14.63 17.17 -25.19
N ILE A 104 -14.07 16.42 -24.25
CA ILE A 104 -14.06 16.76 -22.82
C ILE A 104 -12.61 16.77 -22.35
N LEU A 105 -12.17 17.91 -21.83
CA LEU A 105 -10.80 18.12 -21.33
C LEU A 105 -10.86 18.63 -19.89
N GLY A 106 -9.84 18.33 -19.07
CA GLY A 106 -9.76 18.94 -17.74
C GLY A 106 -8.75 18.33 -16.78
N ASN A 107 -8.67 18.98 -15.60
CA ASN A 107 -8.00 18.47 -14.41
C ASN A 107 -9.08 18.33 -13.31
N PRO A 108 -9.81 17.20 -13.27
CA PRO A 108 -10.86 17.02 -12.27
C PRO A 108 -10.28 17.05 -10.84
N PRO A 109 -11.05 17.50 -9.83
CA PRO A 109 -10.57 17.55 -8.44
C PRO A 109 -10.31 16.14 -7.87
N TYR A 110 -9.31 16.03 -6.99
CA TYR A 110 -8.94 14.76 -6.31
C TYR A 110 -9.39 14.85 -4.85
N ASN A 111 -10.53 14.25 -4.52
CA ASN A 111 -11.05 14.26 -3.15
C ASN A 111 -12.00 13.08 -2.90
N ALA A 112 -11.51 12.09 -2.14
CA ALA A 112 -12.26 10.92 -1.72
C ALA A 112 -13.29 11.18 -0.60
N PHE A 113 -13.22 12.33 0.08
CA PHE A 113 -14.03 12.65 1.26
C PHE A 113 -14.88 13.91 1.08
N ALA A 114 -15.28 14.21 -0.15
CA ALA A 114 -16.11 15.37 -0.47
C ALA A 114 -17.57 15.21 0.00
N GLY A 115 -17.79 15.05 1.32
CA GLY A 115 -19.09 15.08 1.98
C GLY A 115 -20.15 14.10 1.44
N THR A 116 -21.37 14.23 1.96
CA THR A 116 -22.54 13.61 1.33
C THR A 116 -22.84 14.32 0.03
N SER A 117 -22.92 13.53 -1.04
CA SER A 117 -23.18 14.06 -2.38
C SER A 117 -24.65 14.49 -2.49
N PRO A 118 -24.96 15.58 -3.22
CA PRO A 118 -26.33 15.94 -3.53
C PRO A 118 -27.12 14.76 -4.13
N ALA A 119 -28.45 14.75 -3.97
CA ALA A 119 -29.30 13.66 -4.47
C ALA A 119 -29.10 13.36 -5.97
N GLU A 120 -28.81 14.39 -6.80
CA GLU A 120 -28.51 14.25 -8.24
C GLU A 120 -27.16 13.57 -8.53
N GLU A 121 -26.22 13.60 -7.58
CA GLU A 121 -24.96 12.86 -7.67
C GLU A 121 -25.08 11.45 -7.07
N GLY A 122 -26.18 11.19 -6.35
CA GLY A 122 -26.53 9.90 -5.77
C GLY A 122 -26.60 8.82 -6.84
N GLY A 123 -25.80 7.78 -6.67
CA GLY A 123 -25.77 6.60 -7.54
C GLY A 123 -25.09 6.78 -8.90
N LEU A 124 -24.47 7.94 -9.18
CA LEU A 124 -23.72 8.17 -10.43
C LEU A 124 -22.67 7.09 -10.69
N VAL A 125 -21.98 6.66 -9.64
CA VAL A 125 -20.91 5.64 -9.68
C VAL A 125 -21.39 4.22 -9.35
N ASP A 126 -22.68 3.98 -9.14
CA ASP A 126 -23.18 2.65 -8.75
C ASP A 126 -22.97 1.60 -9.84
N VAL A 127 -22.97 2.03 -11.10
CA VAL A 127 -22.62 1.17 -12.24
C VAL A 127 -21.19 0.64 -12.13
N TYR A 128 -20.27 1.36 -11.47
CA TYR A 128 -18.91 0.88 -11.20
C TYR A 128 -18.84 -0.05 -9.97
N LYS A 129 -19.93 -0.20 -9.21
CA LYS A 129 -20.02 -1.09 -8.03
C LYS A 129 -20.67 -2.44 -8.37
N GLU A 130 -21.24 -2.59 -9.58
CA GLU A 130 -21.89 -3.82 -10.06
C GLU A 130 -20.96 -5.04 -9.95
N GLY A 131 -21.37 -6.07 -9.20
CA GLY A 131 -20.62 -7.31 -9.02
C GLY A 131 -19.28 -7.17 -8.27
N LEU A 132 -18.92 -5.96 -7.80
CA LEU A 132 -17.62 -5.68 -7.19
C LEU A 132 -17.43 -6.43 -5.87
N THR A 133 -18.47 -6.47 -5.02
CA THR A 133 -18.47 -7.16 -3.72
C THR A 133 -18.89 -8.63 -3.81
N THR A 134 -19.49 -9.03 -4.93
CA THR A 134 -19.92 -10.42 -5.16
C THR A 134 -18.69 -11.33 -5.14
N PRO A 135 -18.71 -12.45 -4.40
CA PRO A 135 -17.60 -13.41 -4.36
C PRO A 135 -17.17 -13.92 -5.75
N VAL A 136 -15.90 -14.26 -5.90
CA VAL A 136 -15.31 -14.69 -7.19
C VAL A 136 -15.92 -16.00 -7.67
N ASP A 137 -16.18 -16.95 -6.77
CA ASP A 137 -16.89 -18.22 -7.03
C ASP A 137 -18.33 -18.03 -7.50
N LYS A 138 -18.90 -16.83 -7.35
CA LYS A 138 -20.23 -16.44 -7.84
C LYS A 138 -20.18 -15.51 -9.05
N GLY A 139 -19.01 -15.41 -9.71
CA GLY A 139 -18.82 -14.57 -10.90
C GLY A 139 -18.62 -13.09 -10.61
N GLY A 140 -18.32 -12.70 -9.36
CA GLY A 140 -17.97 -11.32 -9.00
C GLY A 140 -16.47 -11.09 -8.81
N TRP A 141 -16.10 -9.97 -8.18
CA TRP A 141 -14.69 -9.60 -7.93
C TRP A 141 -14.21 -9.78 -6.49
N GLY A 142 -15.10 -10.02 -5.54
CA GLY A 142 -14.77 -10.24 -4.12
C GLY A 142 -14.19 -9.01 -3.39
N ILE A 143 -14.28 -7.82 -3.97
CA ILE A 143 -13.68 -6.59 -3.44
C ILE A 143 -14.64 -5.91 -2.47
N LYS A 144 -14.40 -6.11 -1.18
CA LYS A 144 -15.25 -5.59 -0.09
C LYS A 144 -14.93 -4.14 0.31
N LYS A 145 -13.72 -3.67 0.03
CA LYS A 145 -13.25 -2.31 0.38
C LYS A 145 -12.79 -1.63 -0.90
N PHE A 146 -13.48 -0.55 -1.28
CA PHE A 146 -13.24 0.22 -2.50
C PHE A 146 -13.40 1.71 -2.22
N ASN A 147 -12.81 2.55 -3.06
CA ASN A 147 -12.92 4.01 -2.98
C ASN A 147 -13.29 4.59 -4.35
N LEU A 148 -14.54 4.39 -4.76
CA LEU A 148 -15.08 4.83 -6.05
C LEU A 148 -15.81 6.17 -5.98
N ASP A 149 -16.00 6.72 -4.78
CA ASP A 149 -16.74 7.96 -4.58
C ASP A 149 -15.87 9.23 -4.75
N ASP A 150 -14.57 9.06 -5.05
CA ASP A 150 -13.64 10.16 -5.36
C ASP A 150 -14.14 10.99 -6.56
N LEU A 151 -14.04 12.31 -6.46
CA LEU A 151 -14.62 13.23 -7.43
C LEU A 151 -14.12 12.96 -8.86
N TYR A 152 -12.83 12.65 -9.05
CA TYR A 152 -12.30 12.41 -10.40
C TYR A 152 -12.98 11.22 -11.11
N VAL A 153 -13.45 10.22 -10.35
CA VAL A 153 -14.19 9.05 -10.87
C VAL A 153 -15.55 9.49 -11.40
N ARG A 154 -16.21 10.41 -10.70
CA ARG A 154 -17.50 11.00 -11.14
C ARG A 154 -17.33 11.78 -12.44
N PHE A 155 -16.24 12.53 -12.57
CA PHE A 155 -15.92 13.24 -13.81
C PHE A 155 -15.64 12.29 -14.98
N PHE A 156 -14.95 11.16 -14.76
CA PHE A 156 -14.84 10.11 -15.77
C PHE A 156 -16.20 9.52 -16.13
N ARG A 157 -17.06 9.27 -15.16
CA ARG A 157 -18.39 8.71 -15.40
C ARG A 157 -19.27 9.62 -16.24
N ILE A 158 -19.29 10.92 -15.94
CA ILE A 158 -19.99 11.91 -16.76
C ILE A 158 -19.40 11.94 -18.16
N ALA A 159 -18.07 12.01 -18.30
CA ALA A 159 -17.42 12.08 -19.60
C ALA A 159 -17.70 10.84 -20.46
N GLU A 160 -17.60 9.65 -19.88
CA GLU A 160 -17.95 8.37 -20.49
C GLU A 160 -19.41 8.41 -20.98
N ARG A 161 -20.36 8.74 -20.10
CA ARG A 161 -21.80 8.80 -20.45
C ARG A 161 -22.06 9.79 -21.59
N ARG A 162 -21.43 10.97 -21.57
CA ARG A 162 -21.65 12.02 -22.57
C ARG A 162 -21.05 11.67 -23.93
N ILE A 163 -19.84 11.12 -23.97
CA ILE A 163 -19.21 10.67 -25.22
C ILE A 163 -19.89 9.41 -25.77
N ALA A 164 -20.33 8.49 -24.91
CA ALA A 164 -21.11 7.33 -25.33
C ALA A 164 -22.45 7.76 -25.97
N LYS A 165 -23.18 8.71 -25.35
CA LYS A 165 -24.44 9.27 -25.87
C LYS A 165 -24.28 9.95 -27.23
N THR A 166 -23.17 10.66 -27.46
CA THR A 166 -22.88 11.30 -28.77
C THR A 166 -22.36 10.31 -29.82
N GLY A 167 -21.94 9.11 -29.42
CA GLY A 167 -21.48 8.06 -30.33
C GLY A 167 -20.04 8.21 -30.82
N LYS A 168 -19.43 9.40 -30.70
CA LYS A 168 -18.03 9.67 -31.05
C LYS A 168 -17.47 10.82 -30.22
N GLY A 169 -16.17 10.81 -29.98
CA GLY A 169 -15.51 11.93 -29.32
C GLY A 169 -14.25 11.54 -28.56
N ILE A 170 -13.78 12.49 -27.75
CA ILE A 170 -12.51 12.42 -27.03
C ILE A 170 -12.72 12.82 -25.57
N VAL A 171 -12.10 12.08 -24.66
CA VAL A 171 -11.92 12.50 -23.27
C VAL A 171 -10.43 12.60 -22.98
N SER A 172 -9.97 13.71 -22.43
CA SER A 172 -8.58 13.86 -21.97
C SER A 172 -8.51 14.49 -20.59
N TYR A 173 -8.02 13.74 -19.61
CA TYR A 173 -7.87 14.23 -18.23
C TYR A 173 -6.44 14.06 -17.73
N ILE A 174 -5.99 15.02 -16.92
CA ILE A 174 -4.93 14.77 -15.94
C ILE A 174 -5.58 14.42 -14.60
N SER A 175 -5.36 13.21 -14.11
CA SER A 175 -6.10 12.68 -12.95
C SER A 175 -5.20 11.86 -12.03
N ASN A 176 -5.76 11.45 -10.88
CA ASN A 176 -5.17 10.40 -10.06
C ASN A 176 -5.02 9.11 -10.88
N PHE A 177 -3.86 8.46 -10.79
CA PHE A 177 -3.55 7.24 -11.54
C PHE A 177 -4.12 5.93 -10.95
N SER A 178 -4.88 5.98 -9.85
CA SER A 178 -5.27 4.77 -9.10
C SER A 178 -6.16 3.84 -9.93
N TYR A 179 -7.02 4.41 -10.79
CA TYR A 179 -7.87 3.63 -11.68
C TYR A 179 -7.10 2.76 -12.69
N LEU A 180 -5.81 3.01 -12.93
CA LEU A 180 -5.01 2.24 -13.89
C LEU A 180 -4.78 0.79 -13.46
N GLY A 181 -4.76 0.50 -12.15
CA GLY A 181 -4.42 -0.83 -11.63
C GLY A 181 -5.01 -1.21 -10.28
N ASP A 182 -5.52 -0.26 -9.48
CA ASP A 182 -6.13 -0.62 -8.19
C ASP A 182 -7.35 -1.54 -8.42
N PRO A 183 -7.50 -2.64 -7.65
CA PRO A 183 -8.59 -3.59 -7.83
C PRO A 183 -9.97 -2.95 -7.78
N SER A 184 -10.15 -1.90 -6.96
CA SER A 184 -11.42 -1.20 -6.75
C SER A 184 -12.05 -0.66 -8.04
N PHE A 185 -11.24 -0.43 -9.08
CA PHE A 185 -11.65 0.19 -10.34
C PHE A 185 -11.82 -0.80 -11.49
N VAL A 186 -11.84 -2.11 -11.21
CA VAL A 186 -11.96 -3.15 -12.26
C VAL A 186 -13.19 -2.95 -13.15
N VAL A 187 -14.35 -2.67 -12.56
CA VAL A 187 -15.59 -2.44 -13.31
C VAL A 187 -15.53 -1.13 -14.11
N MET A 188 -14.92 -0.07 -13.55
CA MET A 188 -14.68 1.18 -14.27
C MET A 188 -13.81 0.92 -15.52
N ARG A 189 -12.71 0.18 -15.40
CA ARG A 189 -11.86 -0.17 -16.55
C ARG A 189 -12.61 -0.99 -17.60
N GLN A 190 -13.42 -1.97 -17.20
CA GLN A 190 -14.28 -2.73 -18.12
C GLN A 190 -15.20 -1.80 -18.92
N ARG A 191 -15.85 -0.84 -18.26
CA ARG A 191 -16.75 0.11 -18.94
C ARG A 191 -16.00 1.04 -19.88
N LEU A 192 -14.84 1.57 -19.46
CA LEU A 192 -14.01 2.39 -20.33
C LEU A 192 -13.55 1.63 -21.58
N LEU A 193 -13.20 0.35 -21.46
CA LEU A 193 -12.88 -0.51 -22.61
C LEU A 193 -14.11 -0.76 -23.51
N ALA A 194 -15.29 -0.87 -22.91
CA ALA A 194 -16.54 -1.03 -23.65
C ALA A 194 -16.92 0.24 -24.44
N GLU A 195 -16.59 1.43 -23.93
CA GLU A 195 -17.01 2.72 -24.50
C GLU A 195 -15.94 3.46 -25.32
N PHE A 196 -14.65 3.14 -25.18
CA PHE A 196 -13.55 3.78 -25.93
C PHE A 196 -12.75 2.77 -26.77
N ASP A 197 -12.24 3.21 -27.93
CA ASP A 197 -11.55 2.35 -28.91
C ASP A 197 -10.03 2.36 -28.71
N LYS A 198 -9.51 3.51 -28.32
CA LYS A 198 -8.08 3.72 -28.08
C LYS A 198 -7.91 4.56 -26.84
N ILE A 199 -7.01 4.12 -25.97
CA ILE A 199 -6.68 4.77 -24.70
C ILE A 199 -5.16 4.92 -24.66
N TRP A 200 -4.66 6.15 -24.53
CA TRP A 200 -3.26 6.45 -24.27
C TRP A 200 -3.11 6.95 -22.84
N ILE A 201 -2.10 6.43 -22.15
CA ILE A 201 -1.82 6.65 -20.75
C ILE A 201 -0.38 7.16 -20.63
N ASP A 202 -0.25 8.43 -20.27
CA ASP A 202 1.03 9.07 -19.93
C ASP A 202 1.13 9.14 -18.41
N CYS A 203 1.71 8.10 -17.81
CA CYS A 203 1.85 8.02 -16.36
C CYS A 203 2.93 8.99 -15.88
N MET A 204 2.52 10.03 -15.17
CA MET A 204 3.40 11.08 -14.63
C MET A 204 4.00 10.72 -13.27
N ASN A 205 3.66 9.54 -12.73
CA ASN A 205 4.17 9.03 -11.45
C ASN A 205 4.04 10.07 -10.32
N GLY A 206 5.01 10.18 -9.41
CA GLY A 206 5.03 11.14 -8.30
C GLY A 206 4.28 10.70 -7.05
N ASP A 207 3.99 9.40 -6.92
CA ASP A 207 3.21 8.85 -5.81
C ASP A 207 4.07 8.64 -4.55
N SER A 208 3.64 9.25 -3.45
CA SER A 208 4.34 9.17 -2.16
C SER A 208 4.14 7.85 -1.40
N ARG A 209 3.13 7.05 -1.75
CA ARG A 209 2.81 5.78 -1.09
C ARG A 209 3.41 4.61 -1.86
N GLU A 210 3.18 4.56 -3.16
CA GLU A 210 3.64 3.51 -4.07
C GLU A 210 5.15 3.60 -4.26
N THR A 211 5.68 4.76 -4.64
CA THR A 211 7.11 4.89 -5.01
C THR A 211 7.95 5.64 -3.97
N GLY A 212 7.32 6.23 -2.97
CA GLY A 212 7.99 7.15 -2.05
C GLY A 212 8.51 8.43 -2.74
N LYS A 213 7.96 8.79 -3.92
CA LYS A 213 8.48 9.85 -4.81
C LYS A 213 9.90 9.61 -5.30
N LEU A 214 10.20 8.37 -5.66
CA LEU A 214 11.47 7.98 -6.24
C LEU A 214 11.25 7.32 -7.61
N THR A 215 12.19 7.55 -8.51
CA THR A 215 12.32 6.82 -9.78
C THR A 215 12.77 5.37 -9.51
N PRO A 216 12.64 4.45 -10.48
CA PRO A 216 13.20 3.10 -10.36
C PRO A 216 14.70 3.09 -9.99
N GLU A 217 15.46 4.11 -10.42
CA GLU A 217 16.88 4.28 -10.09
C GLU A 217 17.13 4.96 -8.73
N GLY A 218 16.08 5.19 -7.93
CA GLY A 218 16.19 5.82 -6.60
C GLY A 218 16.39 7.33 -6.60
N LYS A 219 16.33 8.00 -7.75
CA LYS A 219 16.40 9.47 -7.86
C LYS A 219 15.06 10.14 -7.53
N PRO A 220 15.04 11.44 -7.16
CA PRO A 220 13.79 12.15 -6.85
C PRO A 220 12.79 12.17 -8.02
N ASP A 221 11.56 11.79 -7.73
CA ASP A 221 10.40 11.79 -8.63
C ASP A 221 9.28 12.66 -8.05
N PRO A 222 9.40 14.01 -8.08
CA PRO A 222 8.40 14.88 -7.50
C PRO A 222 7.07 14.77 -8.25
N SER A 223 6.00 15.25 -7.61
CA SER A 223 4.71 15.40 -8.27
C SER A 223 4.85 16.29 -9.50
N VAL A 224 4.12 15.99 -10.58
CA VAL A 224 4.01 16.91 -11.73
C VAL A 224 3.37 18.24 -11.34
N PHE A 225 2.78 18.35 -10.14
CA PHE A 225 2.21 19.58 -9.58
C PHE A 225 3.13 20.28 -8.57
N SER A 226 4.35 19.78 -8.33
CA SER A 226 5.33 20.45 -7.46
C SER A 226 5.85 21.74 -8.12
N THR A 227 5.95 22.83 -7.37
CA THR A 227 6.56 24.10 -7.82
C THR A 227 7.68 24.52 -6.86
N GLU A 228 8.43 25.57 -7.19
CA GLU A 228 9.44 26.15 -6.30
C GLU A 228 8.82 26.58 -4.95
N GLN A 229 7.58 27.08 -4.97
CA GLN A 229 6.85 27.53 -3.79
C GLN A 229 6.10 26.40 -3.08
N THR A 230 5.76 25.34 -3.80
CA THR A 230 4.98 24.20 -3.29
C THR A 230 5.65 22.87 -3.65
N ALA A 231 6.83 22.63 -3.08
CA ALA A 231 7.65 21.45 -3.39
C ALA A 231 6.92 20.10 -3.13
N VAL A 232 6.00 20.06 -2.15
CA VAL A 232 5.24 18.84 -1.82
C VAL A 232 4.28 18.43 -2.94
N GLY A 233 3.66 19.38 -3.64
CA GLY A 233 2.67 19.11 -4.69
C GLY A 233 1.56 18.15 -4.25
N ILE A 234 0.96 17.46 -5.22
CA ILE A 234 -0.02 16.40 -4.98
C ILE A 234 0.70 15.11 -4.56
N ARG A 235 0.18 14.43 -3.53
CA ARG A 235 0.83 13.24 -2.94
C ARG A 235 0.54 11.92 -3.67
N VAL A 236 -0.57 11.87 -4.41
CA VAL A 236 -0.95 10.73 -5.24
C VAL A 236 -0.28 10.82 -6.61
N GLY A 237 0.00 9.67 -7.21
CA GLY A 237 0.49 9.61 -8.57
C GLY A 237 -0.53 10.11 -9.57
N THR A 238 -0.02 10.70 -10.65
CA THR A 238 -0.86 11.39 -11.64
C THR A 238 -0.64 10.83 -13.04
N VAL A 239 -1.64 10.97 -13.88
CA VAL A 239 -1.64 10.45 -15.25
C VAL A 239 -2.35 11.41 -16.18
N ILE A 240 -1.82 11.61 -17.38
CA ILE A 240 -2.57 12.20 -18.48
C ILE A 240 -3.14 11.04 -19.29
N CYS A 241 -4.46 10.99 -19.42
CA CYS A 241 -5.16 9.94 -20.15
C CYS A 241 -5.91 10.55 -21.31
N LEU A 242 -5.72 10.00 -22.51
CA LEU A 242 -6.45 10.34 -23.72
C LEU A 242 -7.28 9.13 -24.17
N MET A 243 -8.60 9.27 -24.22
CA MET A 243 -9.54 8.23 -24.66
C MET A 243 -10.26 8.69 -25.91
N VAL A 244 -10.32 7.84 -26.94
CA VAL A 244 -10.96 8.14 -28.21
C VAL A 244 -12.07 7.13 -28.47
N ARG A 245 -13.26 7.64 -28.79
CA ARG A 245 -14.39 6.87 -29.31
C ARG A 245 -14.64 7.25 -30.77
N ASN A 246 -14.58 6.25 -31.65
CA ASN A 246 -14.91 6.36 -33.05
C ASN A 246 -16.41 6.12 -33.27
N GLU A 247 -16.94 6.75 -34.32
CA GLU A 247 -18.32 6.56 -34.76
C GLU A 247 -18.64 5.10 -35.09
N LYS A 248 -17.67 4.40 -35.70
CA LYS A 248 -17.69 2.95 -35.86
C LYS A 248 -16.77 2.31 -34.83
N ARG A 249 -17.36 1.62 -33.86
CA ARG A 249 -16.65 0.95 -32.75
C ARG A 249 -15.80 -0.23 -33.25
N SER A 250 -14.59 -0.32 -32.69
CA SER A 250 -13.74 -1.50 -32.71
C SER A 250 -14.23 -2.52 -31.69
N LYS A 251 -14.09 -3.81 -32.01
CA LYS A 251 -14.30 -4.91 -31.04
C LYS A 251 -13.06 -5.17 -30.17
N LYS A 252 -11.93 -4.57 -30.51
CA LYS A 252 -10.64 -4.74 -29.83
C LYS A 252 -10.14 -3.35 -29.42
N PRO A 253 -10.48 -2.86 -28.21
CA PRO A 253 -9.92 -1.62 -27.71
C PRO A 253 -8.42 -1.78 -27.49
N VAL A 254 -7.65 -0.71 -27.74
CA VAL A 254 -6.19 -0.71 -27.56
C VAL A 254 -5.83 0.23 -26.42
N VAL A 255 -5.08 -0.28 -25.44
CA VAL A 255 -4.56 0.51 -24.31
C VAL A 255 -3.05 0.63 -24.45
N ARG A 256 -2.57 1.87 -24.45
CA ARG A 256 -1.16 2.23 -24.60
C ARG A 256 -0.68 2.97 -23.38
N PHE A 257 0.48 2.59 -22.89
CA PHE A 257 1.02 3.09 -21.63
C PHE A 257 2.49 3.48 -21.77
N GLN A 258 2.88 4.60 -21.18
CA GLN A 258 4.29 4.98 -20.99
C GLN A 258 4.47 5.71 -19.66
N HIS A 259 5.68 5.67 -19.12
CA HIS A 259 6.06 6.44 -17.92
C HIS A 259 6.80 7.73 -18.27
N PHE A 260 6.60 8.75 -17.43
CA PHE A 260 7.45 9.92 -17.32
C PHE A 260 7.98 10.03 -15.89
N TRP A 261 9.29 9.87 -15.73
CA TRP A 261 9.98 9.83 -14.45
C TRP A 261 10.82 11.08 -14.20
N GLY A 262 11.11 11.34 -12.94
CA GLY A 262 12.10 12.29 -12.46
C GLY A 262 11.66 13.75 -12.53
N VAL A 263 12.57 14.62 -12.10
CA VAL A 263 12.38 16.08 -12.07
C VAL A 263 12.13 16.71 -13.44
N THR A 264 12.49 16.02 -14.53
CA THR A 264 12.37 16.52 -15.91
C THR A 264 11.03 16.17 -16.58
N LYS A 265 10.16 15.39 -15.93
CA LYS A 265 8.93 14.82 -16.53
C LYS A 265 8.05 15.82 -17.28
N ARG A 266 7.91 17.08 -16.79
CA ARG A 266 7.13 18.12 -17.49
C ARG A 266 7.73 18.47 -18.86
N ARG A 267 9.04 18.67 -18.89
CA ARG A 267 9.78 18.95 -20.13
C ARG A 267 9.70 17.76 -21.07
N ASP A 268 9.84 16.56 -20.53
CA ASP A 268 9.90 15.33 -21.33
C ASP A 268 8.53 15.00 -21.97
N VAL A 269 7.42 15.33 -21.29
CA VAL A 269 6.06 15.30 -21.88
C VAL A 269 5.92 16.31 -23.00
N LEU A 270 6.36 17.56 -22.82
CA LEU A 270 6.26 18.56 -23.89
C LEU A 270 7.10 18.16 -25.11
N ALA A 271 8.31 17.63 -24.88
CA ALA A 271 9.15 17.08 -25.94
C ALA A 271 8.51 15.88 -26.65
N SER A 272 7.57 15.17 -26.01
CA SER A 272 6.86 14.05 -26.63
C SER A 272 5.89 14.48 -27.73
N LEU A 273 5.44 15.74 -27.73
CA LEU A 273 4.51 16.28 -28.72
C LEU A 273 5.13 16.41 -30.11
N GLU A 274 6.46 16.53 -30.19
CA GLU A 274 7.22 16.66 -31.44
C GLU A 274 7.49 15.30 -32.13
N ARG A 275 7.01 14.18 -31.56
CA ARG A 275 7.28 12.84 -32.08
C ARG A 275 6.45 12.56 -33.34
N LYS A 276 7.12 12.27 -34.46
CA LYS A 276 6.47 11.85 -35.74
C LYS A 276 5.65 10.56 -35.62
N HIS A 277 6.06 9.64 -34.74
CA HIS A 277 5.39 8.35 -34.49
C HIS A 277 5.09 8.20 -33.00
N LEU A 278 4.01 8.84 -32.55
CA LEU A 278 3.59 8.88 -31.15
C LEU A 278 3.59 7.48 -30.50
N ASP A 279 3.05 6.50 -31.20
CA ASP A 279 2.77 5.15 -30.68
C ASP A 279 4.02 4.32 -30.38
N ARG A 280 5.18 4.62 -30.98
CA ARG A 280 6.38 3.76 -30.91
C ARG A 280 7.00 3.67 -29.52
N LYS A 281 6.72 4.65 -28.65
CA LYS A 281 7.26 4.70 -27.28
C LYS A 281 6.30 4.13 -26.23
N TYR A 282 5.08 3.79 -26.62
CA TYR A 282 4.12 3.19 -25.71
C TYR A 282 4.29 1.67 -25.69
N GLU A 283 4.22 1.11 -24.50
CA GLU A 283 3.94 -0.30 -24.29
C GLU A 283 2.44 -0.53 -24.45
N THR A 284 2.05 -1.70 -24.96
CA THR A 284 0.64 -2.07 -25.08
C THR A 284 0.24 -2.85 -23.83
N ALA A 285 -0.75 -2.36 -23.09
CA ALA A 285 -1.33 -3.12 -22.00
C ALA A 285 -2.29 -4.18 -22.56
N THR A 286 -2.43 -5.29 -21.85
CA THR A 286 -3.32 -6.40 -22.21
C THR A 286 -4.37 -6.58 -21.11
N PRO A 287 -5.46 -5.77 -21.09
CA PRO A 287 -6.47 -5.87 -20.06
C PRO A 287 -7.28 -7.15 -20.21
N THR A 288 -7.23 -8.05 -19.23
CA THR A 288 -7.98 -9.31 -19.21
C THR A 288 -8.65 -9.53 -17.85
N PRO A 289 -9.62 -10.45 -17.71
CA PRO A 289 -10.18 -10.78 -16.39
C PRO A 289 -9.12 -11.12 -15.35
N GLU A 290 -8.06 -11.84 -15.75
CA GLU A 290 -7.02 -12.37 -14.87
C GLU A 290 -6.19 -11.26 -14.21
N ASN A 291 -5.92 -10.15 -14.93
CA ASN A 291 -5.24 -8.98 -14.37
C ASN A 291 -6.21 -7.86 -13.95
N ARG A 292 -7.50 -8.20 -13.77
CA ARG A 292 -8.58 -7.26 -13.40
C ARG A 292 -8.64 -6.07 -14.38
N TYR A 293 -8.45 -6.36 -15.67
CA TYR A 293 -8.44 -5.40 -16.78
C TYR A 293 -7.47 -4.24 -16.57
N SER A 294 -6.28 -4.48 -16.01
CA SER A 294 -5.27 -3.44 -15.76
C SER A 294 -4.92 -2.65 -17.03
N PHE A 295 -4.77 -1.32 -16.88
CA PHE A 295 -4.25 -0.43 -17.94
C PHE A 295 -2.74 -0.26 -17.86
N ARG A 296 -2.11 -0.77 -16.80
CA ARG A 296 -0.65 -0.90 -16.73
C ARG A 296 -0.24 -2.17 -17.48
N PRO A 297 0.80 -2.12 -18.33
CA PRO A 297 1.43 -3.31 -18.87
C PRO A 297 1.83 -4.24 -17.73
N SER A 298 1.68 -5.54 -17.94
CA SER A 298 2.11 -6.56 -17.01
C SER A 298 2.82 -7.66 -17.76
N SER A 299 3.98 -8.07 -17.27
CA SER A 299 4.68 -9.27 -17.74
C SER A 299 4.39 -10.41 -16.76
N LEU A 300 3.19 -10.97 -16.80
CA LEU A 300 2.95 -12.25 -16.15
C LEU A 300 3.65 -13.33 -17.01
N VAL A 301 4.73 -13.89 -16.50
CA VAL A 301 5.52 -14.92 -17.17
C VAL A 301 5.06 -16.31 -16.72
N GLY A 302 4.97 -17.25 -17.67
CA GLY A 302 4.92 -18.69 -17.38
C GLY A 302 3.69 -19.18 -16.58
N ASP A 303 3.94 -20.09 -15.65
CA ASP A 303 2.92 -20.87 -14.93
C ASP A 303 2.44 -20.24 -13.62
N TYR A 304 2.87 -19.02 -13.28
CA TYR A 304 2.50 -18.35 -12.01
C TYR A 304 1.00 -18.38 -11.70
N PRO A 305 0.07 -18.12 -12.65
CA PRO A 305 -1.37 -18.19 -12.37
C PRO A 305 -1.87 -19.60 -12.00
N GLN A 306 -1.14 -20.65 -12.38
CA GLN A 306 -1.50 -22.05 -12.11
C GLN A 306 -1.08 -22.49 -10.70
N TRP A 307 -0.10 -21.82 -10.08
CA TRP A 307 0.35 -22.16 -8.74
C TRP A 307 -0.69 -21.81 -7.67
N PRO A 308 -0.75 -22.55 -6.54
CA PRO A 308 -1.65 -22.22 -5.45
C PRO A 308 -1.32 -20.85 -4.85
N SER A 309 -2.34 -20.03 -4.60
CA SER A 309 -2.17 -18.88 -3.72
C SER A 309 -1.90 -19.34 -2.30
N VAL A 310 -1.16 -18.55 -1.52
CA VAL A 310 -0.89 -18.83 -0.10
C VAL A 310 -2.17 -19.08 0.72
N VAL A 311 -3.29 -18.47 0.35
CA VAL A 311 -4.59 -18.71 1.01
C VAL A 311 -5.15 -20.09 0.69
N ALA A 312 -4.92 -20.61 -0.52
CA ALA A 312 -5.37 -21.94 -0.92
C ALA A 312 -4.64 -23.08 -0.17
N LEU A 313 -3.47 -22.78 0.41
CA LEU A 313 -2.72 -23.72 1.24
C LEU A 313 -3.34 -23.89 2.63
N ALA A 314 -4.10 -22.90 3.13
CA ALA A 314 -4.56 -22.85 4.51
C ALA A 314 -5.93 -23.51 4.72
N GLN A 315 -6.12 -24.18 5.87
CA GLN A 315 -7.44 -24.68 6.29
C GLN A 315 -8.33 -23.56 6.82
N LYS A 316 -7.74 -22.65 7.62
CA LYS A 316 -8.40 -21.46 8.15
C LYS A 316 -7.78 -20.22 7.52
N PRO A 317 -8.60 -19.19 7.24
CA PRO A 317 -8.09 -17.94 6.68
C PRO A 317 -7.11 -17.27 7.66
N PRO A 318 -6.20 -16.42 7.15
CA PRO A 318 -5.26 -15.71 8.01
C PRO A 318 -6.00 -14.70 8.90
N SER A 319 -5.35 -14.34 10.01
CA SER A 319 -5.75 -13.19 10.81
C SER A 319 -4.94 -11.97 10.43
N ASN A 320 -5.57 -10.79 10.42
CA ASN A 320 -4.80 -9.54 10.36
C ASN A 320 -4.01 -9.33 11.65
N GLY A 321 -2.92 -8.58 11.54
CA GLY A 321 -2.20 -8.04 12.70
C GLY A 321 -3.09 -7.17 13.62
N LEU A 322 -2.56 -6.86 14.80
CA LEU A 322 -3.19 -5.92 15.70
C LEU A 322 -2.99 -4.48 15.22
N MET A 323 -3.95 -3.62 15.57
CA MET A 323 -3.89 -2.20 15.27
C MET A 323 -4.01 -1.44 16.59
N GLU A 324 -2.89 -0.87 17.03
CA GLU A 324 -2.81 -0.19 18.33
C GLU A 324 -3.77 1.00 18.40
N LYS A 325 -3.60 2.03 17.55
CA LYS A 325 -4.49 3.21 17.44
C LYS A 325 -4.74 3.98 18.74
N ARG A 326 -3.93 3.78 19.78
CA ARG A 326 -3.91 4.50 21.06
C ARG A 326 -2.66 5.38 21.25
N GLY A 327 -1.82 5.50 20.22
CA GLY A 327 -0.68 6.43 20.20
C GLY A 327 0.57 5.84 20.83
N GLY A 328 0.71 4.51 20.79
CA GLY A 328 1.81 3.77 21.39
C GLY A 328 1.60 3.43 22.86
N ALA A 329 0.45 3.73 23.45
CA ALA A 329 0.21 3.51 24.88
C ALA A 329 0.07 2.02 25.25
N LEU A 330 -0.29 1.15 24.32
CA LEU A 330 -0.37 -0.30 24.56
C LEU A 330 0.93 -1.07 24.31
N MET A 331 1.99 -0.36 23.91
CA MET A 331 3.28 -0.97 23.61
C MET A 331 4.42 -0.14 24.20
N ASP A 332 5.59 -0.75 24.39
CA ASP A 332 6.79 -0.08 24.86
C ASP A 332 8.05 -0.91 24.57
N ILE A 333 9.19 -0.25 24.40
CA ILE A 333 10.50 -0.93 24.37
C ILE A 333 10.85 -1.41 25.78
N ASP A 334 10.42 -0.69 26.81
CA ASP A 334 10.60 -1.03 28.21
C ASP A 334 9.40 -1.82 28.76
N ARG A 335 9.63 -3.11 29.01
CA ARG A 335 8.62 -4.03 29.55
C ARG A 335 8.02 -3.55 30.87
N ASP A 336 8.85 -2.99 31.76
CA ASP A 336 8.42 -2.58 33.09
C ASP A 336 7.65 -1.26 33.05
N ALA A 337 8.03 -0.35 32.15
CA ALA A 337 7.24 0.85 31.87
C ALA A 337 5.84 0.50 31.37
N LEU A 338 5.72 -0.47 30.45
CA LEU A 338 4.43 -0.97 29.98
C LEU A 338 3.65 -1.65 31.11
N ALA A 339 4.30 -2.50 31.92
CA ALA A 339 3.66 -3.16 33.05
C ALA A 339 3.09 -2.15 34.05
N LYS A 340 3.87 -1.14 34.43
CA LYS A 340 3.44 -0.05 35.31
C LYS A 340 2.22 0.68 34.74
N ARG A 341 2.26 0.99 33.45
CA ARG A 341 1.17 1.68 32.74
C ARG A 341 -0.12 0.88 32.77
N MET A 342 -0.05 -0.40 32.41
CA MET A 342 -1.23 -1.26 32.29
C MET A 342 -1.78 -1.70 33.65
N LYS A 343 -0.91 -1.87 34.64
CA LYS A 343 -1.34 -2.09 36.03
C LYS A 343 -2.17 -0.91 36.53
N ALA A 344 -1.76 0.34 36.26
CA ALA A 344 -2.55 1.52 36.61
C ALA A 344 -3.85 1.62 35.79
N TYR A 345 -3.82 1.28 34.50
CA TYR A 345 -5.02 1.29 33.65
C TYR A 345 -6.12 0.35 34.16
N LEU A 346 -5.72 -0.84 34.60
CA LEU A 346 -6.60 -1.89 35.11
C LEU A 346 -6.72 -1.91 36.65
N ASP A 347 -6.32 -0.83 37.33
CA ASP A 347 -6.48 -0.70 38.78
C ASP A 347 -7.88 -0.16 39.13
N PRO A 348 -8.77 -0.96 39.76
CA PRO A 348 -10.10 -0.49 40.16
C PRO A 348 -10.05 0.53 41.32
N ALA A 349 -8.93 0.65 42.05
CA ALA A 349 -8.76 1.65 43.09
C ALA A 349 -8.53 3.06 42.51
N LEU A 350 -8.11 3.17 41.25
CA LEU A 350 -7.99 4.44 40.54
C LEU A 350 -9.30 4.77 39.82
N ASP A 351 -9.94 5.87 40.20
CA ASP A 351 -11.04 6.43 39.42
C ASP A 351 -10.54 7.03 38.09
N TRP A 352 -11.46 7.54 37.26
CA TRP A 352 -11.10 8.07 35.94
C TRP A 352 -10.15 9.26 36.04
N GLU A 353 -10.38 10.18 36.98
CA GLU A 353 -9.55 11.37 37.13
C GLU A 353 -8.17 11.05 37.70
N GLY A 354 -8.10 10.12 38.67
CA GLY A 354 -6.86 9.58 39.20
C GLY A 354 -6.02 8.96 38.10
N TYR A 355 -6.60 8.09 37.25
CA TYR A 355 -5.88 7.53 36.11
C TYR A 355 -5.43 8.60 35.11
N ARG A 356 -6.35 9.51 34.73
CA ARG A 356 -6.07 10.58 33.75
C ARG A 356 -4.90 11.46 34.17
N SER A 357 -4.75 11.72 35.48
CA SER A 357 -3.65 12.52 36.02
C SER A 357 -2.26 11.91 35.81
N LEU A 358 -2.17 10.59 35.55
CA LEU A 358 -0.90 9.89 35.33
C LEU A 358 -0.29 10.17 33.95
N GLY A 359 -1.08 10.65 32.98
CA GLY A 359 -0.58 11.03 31.65
C GLY A 359 0.05 9.89 30.86
N PHE A 360 -0.56 8.70 30.91
CA PHE A 360 -0.02 7.46 30.34
C PHE A 360 -0.43 7.21 28.88
N GLY A 361 -1.18 8.12 28.27
CA GLY A 361 -1.57 8.12 26.86
C GLY A 361 -2.92 7.45 26.57
N LEU A 362 -3.36 6.45 27.35
CA LEU A 362 -4.67 5.82 27.14
C LEU A 362 -5.84 6.74 27.49
N GLU A 363 -5.62 7.84 28.21
CA GLU A 363 -6.60 8.89 28.46
C GLU A 363 -6.91 9.77 27.25
N VAL A 364 -6.11 9.68 26.18
CA VAL A 364 -6.26 10.50 24.97
C VAL A 364 -7.26 9.86 24.00
N GLU A 365 -8.22 10.64 23.53
CA GLU A 365 -9.13 10.21 22.47
C GLU A 365 -8.39 10.08 21.13
N ARG A 366 -8.46 8.90 20.54
CA ARG A 366 -7.83 8.60 19.24
C ARG A 366 -8.71 7.66 18.44
N SER A 367 -8.82 7.88 17.14
CA SER A 367 -9.55 6.99 16.22
C SER A 367 -11.01 6.73 16.62
N GLY A 368 -11.68 7.69 17.28
CA GLY A 368 -13.06 7.57 17.75
C GLY A 368 -13.23 6.68 19.00
N ILE A 369 -12.14 6.30 19.66
CA ILE A 369 -12.17 5.50 20.90
C ILE A 369 -12.36 6.44 22.09
N VAL A 370 -13.51 6.33 22.77
CA VAL A 370 -13.84 7.09 23.99
C VAL A 370 -13.15 6.47 25.21
N PRO A 371 -12.07 7.08 25.74
CA PRO A 371 -11.18 6.42 26.70
C PRO A 371 -11.84 5.95 27.99
N GLN A 372 -12.69 6.79 28.59
CA GLN A 372 -13.36 6.50 29.86
C GLN A 372 -14.30 5.28 29.76
N GLN A 373 -15.07 5.20 28.67
CA GLN A 373 -15.99 4.08 28.43
C GLN A 373 -15.22 2.78 28.22
N VAL A 374 -14.13 2.83 27.46
CA VAL A 374 -13.28 1.65 27.22
C VAL A 374 -12.62 1.17 28.50
N ARG A 375 -12.10 2.08 29.34
CA ARG A 375 -11.49 1.72 30.63
C ARG A 375 -12.52 1.09 31.57
N ALA A 376 -13.71 1.69 31.70
CA ALA A 376 -14.78 1.13 32.53
C ALA A 376 -15.15 -0.29 32.09
N LYS A 377 -15.20 -0.53 30.78
CA LYS A 377 -15.42 -1.86 30.22
C LYS A 377 -14.26 -2.82 30.51
N ALA A 378 -13.01 -2.36 30.37
CA ALA A 378 -11.83 -3.19 30.64
C ALA A 378 -11.79 -3.65 32.10
N LEU A 379 -12.02 -2.75 33.06
CA LEU A 379 -12.10 -3.06 34.49
C LEU A 379 -13.18 -4.08 34.85
N GLN A 380 -14.23 -4.21 34.04
CA GLN A 380 -15.29 -5.21 34.23
C GLN A 380 -14.95 -6.59 33.63
N GLN A 381 -14.03 -6.64 32.67
CA GLN A 381 -13.80 -7.82 31.83
C GLN A 381 -12.44 -8.48 32.06
N GLU A 382 -11.45 -7.76 32.57
CA GLU A 382 -10.11 -8.30 32.81
C GLU A 382 -9.41 -7.65 34.00
N LEU A 383 -8.50 -8.42 34.60
CA LEU A 383 -7.51 -7.94 35.55
C LEU A 383 -6.15 -7.83 34.86
N PHE A 384 -5.24 -7.07 35.44
CA PHE A 384 -3.87 -7.01 34.95
C PHE A 384 -3.19 -8.39 35.04
N GLY A 385 -2.75 -8.91 33.89
CA GLY A 385 -1.96 -10.14 33.78
C GLY A 385 -0.53 -9.86 33.30
N GLN A 386 0.47 -10.43 33.95
CA GLN A 386 1.87 -10.34 33.49
C GLN A 386 2.10 -11.13 32.19
N ASP A 387 1.35 -12.21 32.00
CA ASP A 387 1.30 -13.08 30.83
C ASP A 387 0.63 -12.43 29.62
N HIS A 388 -0.07 -11.31 29.81
CA HIS A 388 -0.60 -10.50 28.72
C HIS A 388 0.45 -9.53 28.14
N ILE A 389 1.61 -9.38 28.79
CA ILE A 389 2.74 -8.61 28.25
C ILE A 389 3.58 -9.55 27.39
N VAL A 390 3.45 -9.40 26.08
CA VAL A 390 4.04 -10.30 25.08
C VAL A 390 4.91 -9.55 24.08
N PRO A 391 5.85 -10.25 23.42
CA PRO A 391 6.55 -9.72 22.26
C PRO A 391 5.55 -9.33 21.15
N TYR A 392 5.81 -8.19 20.52
CA TYR A 392 4.99 -7.61 19.47
C TYR A 392 5.89 -7.11 18.34
N ALA A 393 5.86 -7.82 17.23
CA ALA A 393 6.59 -7.46 16.03
C ALA A 393 5.92 -6.27 15.35
N ILE A 394 6.48 -5.07 15.55
CA ILE A 394 5.91 -3.83 14.99
C ILE A 394 6.35 -3.61 13.55
N ARG A 395 7.61 -3.90 13.23
CA ARG A 395 8.19 -3.80 11.88
C ARG A 395 9.23 -4.92 11.67
N PRO A 396 9.65 -5.22 10.44
CA PRO A 396 10.72 -6.19 10.22
C PRO A 396 11.95 -5.88 11.09
N TYR A 397 12.41 -6.87 11.86
CA TYR A 397 13.49 -6.72 12.85
C TYR A 397 13.25 -5.66 13.93
N ASP A 398 12.00 -5.29 14.21
CA ASP A 398 11.64 -4.39 15.30
C ASP A 398 10.53 -5.04 16.14
N THR A 399 10.93 -5.57 17.30
CA THR A 399 10.04 -6.20 18.29
C THR A 399 10.04 -5.34 19.55
N VAL A 400 8.85 -5.05 20.05
CA VAL A 400 8.62 -4.33 21.31
C VAL A 400 7.71 -5.15 22.21
N TRP A 401 7.50 -4.72 23.45
CA TRP A 401 6.49 -5.31 24.32
C TRP A 401 5.13 -4.70 24.03
N ALA A 402 4.07 -5.51 24.06
CA ALA A 402 2.69 -5.02 24.02
C ALA A 402 1.82 -5.72 25.06
N TYR A 403 0.79 -5.03 25.54
CA TYR A 403 -0.21 -5.61 26.42
C TYR A 403 -1.40 -6.08 25.59
N TYR A 404 -1.55 -7.39 25.48
CA TYR A 404 -2.71 -7.97 24.82
C TYR A 404 -3.96 -7.84 25.69
N SER A 405 -5.07 -7.43 25.06
CA SER A 405 -6.38 -7.39 25.68
C SER A 405 -7.43 -7.84 24.68
N ALA A 406 -8.31 -8.74 25.10
CA ALA A 406 -9.46 -9.16 24.31
C ALA A 406 -10.62 -8.15 24.38
N VAL A 407 -10.52 -7.10 25.20
CA VAL A 407 -11.59 -6.13 25.43
C VAL A 407 -11.75 -5.22 24.21
N PRO A 408 -12.93 -5.21 23.54
CA PRO A 408 -13.14 -4.37 22.36
C PRO A 408 -13.01 -2.89 22.71
N GLY A 409 -12.14 -2.19 21.96
CA GLY A 409 -11.87 -0.76 22.13
C GLY A 409 -10.54 -0.47 22.85
N VAL A 410 -9.95 -1.43 23.58
CA VAL A 410 -8.58 -1.29 24.10
C VAL A 410 -7.63 -1.25 22.91
N TRP A 411 -7.57 -2.34 22.15
CA TRP A 411 -7.09 -2.34 20.77
C TRP A 411 -8.21 -1.87 19.83
N ASN A 412 -7.86 -1.30 18.67
CA ASN A 412 -8.84 -0.93 17.64
C ASN A 412 -9.78 -2.11 17.29
N ARG A 413 -9.21 -3.33 17.27
CA ARG A 413 -9.95 -4.60 17.23
C ARG A 413 -9.19 -5.67 18.03
N ALA A 414 -9.89 -6.41 18.87
CA ALA A 414 -9.30 -7.30 19.88
C ALA A 414 -8.76 -8.67 19.38
N ARG A 415 -8.86 -8.99 18.09
CA ARG A 415 -8.31 -10.21 17.40
C ARG A 415 -8.18 -11.50 18.27
N PRO A 416 -9.23 -11.99 18.97
CA PRO A 416 -9.09 -13.15 19.86
C PRO A 416 -8.73 -14.44 19.12
N ALA A 417 -9.15 -14.58 17.85
CA ALA A 417 -8.78 -15.73 17.03
C ALA A 417 -7.28 -15.78 16.67
N TYR A 418 -6.61 -14.63 16.57
CA TYR A 418 -5.15 -14.58 16.38
C TYR A 418 -4.45 -14.96 17.69
N TRP A 419 -4.90 -14.35 18.80
CA TRP A 419 -4.38 -14.64 20.13
C TRP A 419 -4.49 -16.11 20.53
N ALA A 420 -5.61 -16.77 20.22
CA ALA A 420 -5.79 -18.20 20.50
C ALA A 420 -4.71 -19.09 19.86
N GLN A 421 -4.07 -18.61 18.79
CA GLN A 421 -2.98 -19.31 18.10
C GLN A 421 -1.59 -18.89 18.58
N CYS A 422 -1.47 -17.92 19.49
CA CYS A 422 -0.21 -17.51 20.11
C CYS A 422 0.06 -18.41 21.33
N TRP A 423 1.04 -19.31 21.21
CA TRP A 423 1.48 -20.20 22.28
C TRP A 423 2.87 -20.74 21.96
N GLU A 424 3.58 -21.18 23.01
CA GLU A 424 4.96 -21.63 22.89
C GLU A 424 5.12 -22.79 21.90
N GLY A 425 5.89 -22.55 20.83
CA GLY A 425 6.15 -23.53 19.78
C GLY A 425 5.25 -23.39 18.56
N ASN A 426 4.19 -22.57 18.58
CA ASN A 426 3.54 -22.16 17.34
C ASN A 426 4.32 -21.02 16.66
N ALA A 427 4.01 -20.79 15.39
CA ALA A 427 4.51 -19.65 14.65
C ALA A 427 3.56 -19.28 13.52
N PHE A 428 3.88 -18.18 12.83
CA PHE A 428 3.08 -17.61 11.78
C PHE A 428 3.92 -17.33 10.53
N PHE A 429 3.41 -17.74 9.39
CA PHE A 429 3.83 -17.23 8.10
C PHE A 429 3.05 -15.94 7.83
N MET A 430 3.77 -14.84 7.59
CA MET A 430 3.18 -13.53 7.33
C MET A 430 3.33 -13.17 5.87
N THR A 431 2.28 -12.60 5.28
CA THR A 431 2.30 -11.99 3.96
C THR A 431 1.13 -11.02 3.84
N ARG A 432 0.67 -10.71 2.63
CA ARG A 432 -0.41 -9.76 2.40
C ARG A 432 -1.12 -10.04 1.07
N PHE A 433 -2.30 -9.46 0.90
CA PHE A 433 -3.11 -9.62 -0.32
C PHE A 433 -2.60 -8.85 -1.55
N ARG A 434 -2.06 -7.63 -1.41
CA ARG A 434 -1.56 -6.83 -2.55
C ARG A 434 -0.53 -5.75 -2.22
N SER A 435 0.34 -5.47 -3.19
CA SER A 435 1.13 -4.26 -3.46
C SER A 435 0.51 -2.95 -3.06
N SER A 436 1.13 -2.18 -2.17
CA SER A 436 1.06 -0.73 -2.32
C SER A 436 2.42 -0.04 -2.27
N ALA A 437 3.52 -0.80 -2.35
CA ALA A 437 4.89 -0.28 -2.35
C ALA A 437 5.68 -0.81 -3.57
N SER A 438 6.57 0.02 -4.09
CA SER A 438 7.49 -0.28 -5.19
C SER A 438 8.76 0.56 -5.03
N PRO A 439 9.94 -0.04 -4.75
CA PRO A 439 10.14 -1.47 -4.52
C PRO A 439 9.56 -1.92 -3.17
N GLU A 440 9.00 -3.13 -3.15
CA GLU A 440 8.53 -3.76 -1.92
C GLU A 440 9.62 -4.56 -1.21
N GLY A 441 10.53 -5.18 -1.97
CA GLY A 441 11.42 -6.22 -1.47
C GLY A 441 10.66 -7.52 -1.21
N VAL A 442 11.01 -8.21 -0.13
CA VAL A 442 10.44 -9.52 0.20
C VAL A 442 9.00 -9.38 0.74
N PRO A 443 8.00 -10.09 0.17
CA PRO A 443 6.58 -9.93 0.49
C PRO A 443 6.10 -10.82 1.65
N CYS A 444 6.99 -11.50 2.35
CA CYS A 444 6.66 -12.41 3.44
C CYS A 444 7.67 -12.36 4.60
N TYR A 445 7.23 -12.83 5.76
CA TYR A 445 8.02 -12.86 6.99
C TYR A 445 7.61 -14.04 7.88
N PHE A 446 8.39 -14.31 8.93
CA PHE A 446 8.14 -15.33 9.92
C PHE A 446 8.19 -14.74 11.33
N VAL A 447 7.17 -15.00 12.15
CA VAL A 447 7.14 -14.61 13.57
C VAL A 447 6.59 -15.72 14.43
N LYS A 448 6.95 -15.73 15.71
CA LYS A 448 6.37 -16.64 16.72
C LYS A 448 5.20 -16.00 17.47
N ASP A 449 5.15 -14.67 17.50
CA ASP A 449 4.25 -13.91 18.36
C ASP A 449 3.31 -12.98 17.57
N LEU A 450 2.69 -12.03 18.29
CA LEU A 450 1.79 -11.03 17.73
C LEU A 450 2.56 -10.05 16.83
N SER A 451 1.86 -9.53 15.83
CA SER A 451 2.41 -8.57 14.88
C SER A 451 1.44 -7.43 14.57
N ASP A 452 2.00 -6.31 14.13
CA ASP A 452 1.26 -5.14 13.69
C ASP A 452 0.61 -5.35 12.32
N ASP A 453 -0.60 -4.81 12.16
CA ASP A 453 -1.34 -4.82 10.89
C ASP A 453 -0.55 -4.09 9.78
N HIS A 454 0.32 -3.13 10.11
CA HIS A 454 1.18 -2.44 9.14
C HIS A 454 2.64 -2.96 9.17
N PHE A 455 2.91 -4.15 9.70
CA PHE A 455 4.24 -4.77 9.63
C PHE A 455 4.67 -4.96 8.18
N ILE A 456 3.76 -5.44 7.32
CA ILE A 456 3.88 -5.50 5.86
C ILE A 456 2.85 -4.52 5.28
N THR A 457 3.27 -3.71 4.30
CA THR A 457 2.37 -2.73 3.68
C THR A 457 1.51 -3.37 2.57
N PRO A 458 0.20 -3.08 2.48
CA PRO A 458 -0.59 -2.21 3.34
C PRO A 458 -1.13 -2.87 4.61
N ASP A 459 -1.53 -4.14 4.52
CA ASP A 459 -2.22 -4.87 5.59
C ASP A 459 -1.62 -6.28 5.69
N ASN A 460 -0.92 -6.56 6.78
CA ASN A 460 -0.30 -7.83 7.08
C ASN A 460 -1.33 -8.91 7.45
N ALA A 461 -1.12 -10.12 6.95
CA ALA A 461 -1.93 -11.30 7.15
C ALA A 461 -1.09 -12.45 7.72
N CYS A 462 -1.48 -12.94 8.88
CA CYS A 462 -0.80 -13.97 9.67
C CYS A 462 -1.49 -15.33 9.50
N PHE A 463 -0.77 -16.28 8.92
CA PHE A 463 -1.17 -17.67 8.80
C PHE A 463 -0.51 -18.46 9.93
N ALA A 464 -1.30 -18.91 10.91
CA ALA A 464 -0.80 -19.83 11.92
C ALA A 464 -0.33 -21.12 11.24
N LEU A 465 0.85 -21.63 11.60
CA LEU A 465 1.33 -22.91 11.07
C LEU A 465 0.48 -24.07 11.61
N ARG A 466 0.07 -23.97 12.88
CA ARG A 466 -0.82 -24.91 13.55
C ARG A 466 -2.04 -24.20 14.13
N LEU A 467 -3.15 -24.93 14.19
CA LEU A 467 -4.43 -24.50 14.73
C LEU A 467 -4.68 -25.25 16.03
N ARG A 468 -4.88 -24.50 17.10
CA ARG A 468 -5.56 -24.98 18.30
C ARG A 468 -7.05 -24.82 18.09
N LEU A 469 -7.76 -25.94 18.01
CA LEU A 469 -9.20 -26.00 17.82
C LEU A 469 -9.86 -26.24 19.17
N GLU A 470 -10.72 -25.31 19.58
CA GLU A 470 -11.57 -25.55 20.76
C GLU A 470 -12.66 -26.60 20.42
N PRO A 471 -13.07 -27.41 21.40
CA PRO A 471 -14.20 -28.33 21.22
C PRO A 471 -15.45 -27.55 20.82
N GLU A 472 -16.19 -28.04 19.81
CA GLU A 472 -17.49 -27.43 19.48
C GLU A 472 -18.41 -27.52 20.70
N LYS A 473 -18.94 -26.38 21.17
CA LYS A 473 -20.03 -26.39 22.15
C LYS A 473 -21.24 -27.10 21.55
N PRO A 474 -21.83 -28.10 22.22
CA PRO A 474 -22.99 -28.80 21.67
C PRO A 474 -24.12 -27.81 21.43
N LYS A 475 -24.71 -27.85 20.23
CA LYS A 475 -25.90 -27.07 19.90
C LYS A 475 -27.12 -27.73 20.56
N GLY A 476 -27.49 -27.28 21.75
CA GLY A 476 -28.70 -27.71 22.47
C GLY A 476 -29.04 -26.78 23.64
N HIS A 477 -30.32 -26.61 23.94
CA HIS A 477 -30.76 -25.82 25.10
C HIS A 477 -30.29 -26.49 26.40
N ALA A 478 -29.58 -25.71 27.23
CA ALA A 478 -29.10 -26.14 28.54
C ALA A 478 -30.28 -26.61 29.42
N GLY A 479 -30.40 -27.91 29.63
CA GLY A 479 -31.22 -28.49 30.68
C GLY A 479 -30.45 -28.49 32.00
N GLN A 480 -31.17 -28.54 33.13
CA GLN A 480 -30.63 -28.48 34.50
C GLN A 480 -29.64 -29.60 34.91
N ALA A 481 -29.15 -30.42 33.97
CA ALA A 481 -28.15 -31.46 34.20
C ALA A 481 -26.69 -30.99 33.98
N ASP A 482 -26.45 -29.76 33.50
CA ASP A 482 -25.09 -29.25 33.19
C ASP A 482 -24.26 -28.81 34.42
N LEU A 483 -24.74 -29.00 35.65
CA LEU A 483 -24.06 -28.50 36.86
C LEU A 483 -22.92 -29.39 37.37
N PHE A 484 -22.78 -30.63 36.90
CA PHE A 484 -21.74 -31.56 37.34
C PHE A 484 -21.29 -32.49 36.21
N GLY A 485 -20.46 -32.00 35.30
CA GLY A 485 -19.77 -32.88 34.34
C GLY A 485 -19.39 -32.26 33.01
N HIS A 486 -18.49 -31.28 33.01
CA HIS A 486 -17.69 -30.99 31.83
C HIS A 486 -16.24 -31.35 32.14
N TYR A 487 -15.83 -32.58 31.80
CA TYR A 487 -14.45 -32.77 31.37
C TYR A 487 -14.29 -31.88 30.14
N ALA A 488 -13.62 -30.74 30.29
CA ALA A 488 -13.28 -29.89 29.17
C ALA A 488 -12.47 -30.76 28.21
N ALA A 489 -13.05 -31.12 27.07
CA ALA A 489 -12.31 -31.85 26.05
C ALA A 489 -11.07 -31.02 25.69
N GLU A 490 -9.91 -31.67 25.72
CA GLU A 490 -8.64 -30.98 25.46
C GLU A 490 -8.64 -30.40 24.03
N ALA A 491 -8.15 -29.17 23.90
CA ALA A 491 -8.06 -28.51 22.61
C ALA A 491 -7.17 -29.33 21.68
N THR A 492 -7.66 -29.66 20.49
CA THR A 492 -6.89 -30.44 19.52
C THR A 492 -5.98 -29.52 18.71
N ILE A 493 -4.73 -29.90 18.53
CA ILE A 493 -3.77 -29.17 17.69
C ILE A 493 -3.68 -29.86 16.33
N THR A 494 -3.88 -29.12 15.25
CA THR A 494 -3.76 -29.62 13.87
C THR A 494 -2.92 -28.68 13.02
N ALA A 495 -2.36 -29.16 11.91
CA ALA A 495 -1.74 -28.33 10.88
C ALA A 495 -2.79 -27.45 10.20
N ASN A 496 -2.45 -26.17 9.97
CA ASN A 496 -3.29 -25.26 9.20
C ASN A 496 -3.17 -25.51 7.69
N LEU A 497 -3.54 -26.70 7.23
CA LEU A 497 -3.39 -27.12 5.84
C LEU A 497 -4.74 -27.49 5.24
N SER A 498 -5.05 -26.91 4.09
CA SER A 498 -6.27 -27.20 3.34
C SER A 498 -6.35 -28.68 2.97
N PRO A 499 -7.56 -29.23 2.70
CA PRO A 499 -7.70 -30.61 2.25
C PRO A 499 -6.83 -30.93 1.03
N VAL A 500 -6.67 -29.97 0.10
CA VAL A 500 -5.82 -30.13 -1.10
C VAL A 500 -4.34 -30.17 -0.72
N ALA A 501 -3.88 -29.30 0.18
CA ALA A 501 -2.50 -29.32 0.67
C ALA A 501 -2.17 -30.62 1.43
N ARG A 502 -3.12 -31.15 2.22
CA ARG A 502 -3.00 -32.44 2.91
C ARG A 502 -2.93 -33.61 1.91
N ALA A 503 -3.77 -33.60 0.88
CA ALA A 503 -3.74 -34.61 -0.18
C ALA A 503 -2.41 -34.58 -0.96
N TYR A 504 -1.87 -33.38 -1.22
CA TYR A 504 -0.54 -33.21 -1.81
C TYR A 504 0.55 -33.86 -0.94
N LEU A 505 0.60 -33.57 0.36
CA LEU A 505 1.58 -34.19 1.27
C LEU A 505 1.45 -35.72 1.31
N ALA A 506 0.22 -36.24 1.38
CA ALA A 506 -0.04 -37.67 1.35
C ALA A 506 0.43 -38.31 0.03
N GLY A 507 0.21 -37.63 -1.11
CA GLY A 507 0.68 -38.06 -2.43
C GLY A 507 2.21 -38.14 -2.54
N LEU A 508 2.94 -37.32 -1.77
CA LEU A 508 4.39 -37.39 -1.65
C LEU A 508 4.88 -38.47 -0.68
N GLY A 509 3.98 -39.20 -0.01
CA GLY A 509 4.35 -40.16 1.05
C GLY A 509 4.90 -39.47 2.31
N ILE A 510 4.43 -38.25 2.60
CA ILE A 510 4.63 -37.58 3.89
C ILE A 510 3.46 -37.98 4.79
N GLY A 511 3.78 -38.39 6.02
CA GLY A 511 2.81 -38.91 6.99
C GLY A 511 1.83 -37.84 7.49
N ASP A 512 1.13 -38.17 8.57
CA ASP A 512 0.14 -37.28 9.17
C ASP A 512 0.72 -35.88 9.48
N PRO A 513 0.25 -34.80 8.84
CA PRO A 513 0.75 -33.45 9.11
C PRO A 513 0.39 -32.94 10.51
N ASP A 514 -0.51 -33.59 11.23
CA ASP A 514 -0.88 -33.24 12.60
C ASP A 514 0.06 -33.87 13.65
N ALA A 515 0.94 -34.80 13.23
CA ALA A 515 1.79 -35.56 14.15
C ALA A 515 2.86 -34.72 14.87
N ASP A 516 3.43 -33.71 14.20
CA ASP A 516 4.49 -32.87 14.76
C ASP A 516 4.55 -31.48 14.12
N ALA A 517 5.19 -30.54 14.83
CA ALA A 517 5.32 -29.14 14.40
C ALA A 517 6.10 -28.98 13.08
N GLY A 518 7.10 -29.82 12.86
CA GLY A 518 7.93 -29.80 11.66
C GLY A 518 7.13 -30.17 10.43
N THR A 519 6.40 -31.29 10.49
CA THR A 519 5.53 -31.75 9.38
C THR A 519 4.40 -30.75 9.11
N ALA A 520 3.75 -30.23 10.15
CA ALA A 520 2.72 -29.19 10.02
C ALA A 520 3.24 -27.91 9.33
N GLY A 521 4.51 -27.56 9.56
CA GLY A 521 5.17 -26.38 9.02
C GLY A 521 5.79 -26.54 7.64
N LEU A 522 5.85 -27.75 7.06
CA LEU A 522 6.64 -28.03 5.85
C LEU A 522 6.29 -27.12 4.67
N VAL A 523 5.00 -27.02 4.32
CA VAL A 523 4.52 -26.19 3.21
C VAL A 523 4.79 -24.71 3.48
N TRP A 524 4.66 -24.27 4.73
CA TRP A 524 4.90 -22.88 5.13
C TRP A 524 6.38 -22.50 5.07
N MET A 525 7.28 -23.40 5.50
CA MET A 525 8.73 -23.20 5.37
C MET A 525 9.16 -23.19 3.91
N HIS A 526 8.61 -24.09 3.09
CA HIS A 526 8.84 -24.05 1.65
C HIS A 526 8.37 -22.73 1.03
N ALA A 527 7.17 -22.24 1.36
CA ALA A 527 6.69 -20.93 0.91
C ALA A 527 7.61 -19.77 1.34
N LEU A 528 8.18 -19.85 2.55
CA LEU A 528 9.17 -18.88 3.02
C LEU A 528 10.46 -18.93 2.19
N ALA A 529 10.97 -20.13 1.85
CA ALA A 529 12.15 -20.27 1.00
C ALA A 529 11.93 -19.64 -0.39
N ILE A 530 10.81 -19.96 -1.05
CA ILE A 530 10.47 -19.40 -2.35
C ILE A 530 10.31 -17.87 -2.27
N GLY A 531 9.64 -17.38 -1.24
CA GLY A 531 9.42 -15.93 -1.07
C GLY A 531 10.71 -15.12 -0.87
N TYR A 532 11.82 -15.75 -0.47
CA TYR A 532 13.14 -15.13 -0.31
C TYR A 532 14.09 -15.35 -1.50
N SER A 533 13.65 -16.02 -2.58
CA SER A 533 14.42 -16.14 -3.83
C SER A 533 14.28 -14.86 -4.68
N PRO A 534 15.37 -14.13 -4.98
CA PRO A 534 15.34 -13.01 -5.92
C PRO A 534 14.79 -13.38 -7.30
N ALA A 535 15.16 -14.55 -7.84
CA ALA A 535 14.65 -15.02 -9.12
C ALA A 535 13.12 -15.14 -9.13
N TYR A 536 12.53 -15.72 -8.08
CA TYR A 536 11.07 -15.77 -7.92
C TYR A 536 10.45 -14.36 -7.84
N LEU A 537 11.06 -13.45 -7.09
CA LEU A 537 10.54 -12.09 -6.91
C LEU A 537 10.59 -11.27 -8.22
N ASP A 538 11.69 -11.38 -8.97
CA ASP A 538 11.91 -10.65 -10.22
C ASP A 538 10.99 -11.16 -11.34
N GLU A 539 10.91 -12.48 -11.51
CA GLU A 539 10.08 -13.09 -12.57
C GLU A 539 8.57 -12.89 -12.34
N ASN A 540 8.14 -12.83 -11.09
CA ASN A 540 6.72 -12.84 -10.71
C ASN A 540 6.24 -11.53 -10.06
N ALA A 541 7.04 -10.46 -10.19
CA ALA A 541 6.82 -9.18 -9.49
C ALA A 541 5.40 -8.63 -9.65
N ASP A 542 4.84 -8.68 -10.86
CA ASP A 542 3.48 -8.18 -11.14
C ASP A 542 2.40 -9.05 -10.47
N GLY A 543 2.55 -10.37 -10.52
CA GLY A 543 1.62 -11.31 -9.88
C GLY A 543 1.60 -11.17 -8.36
N ILE A 544 2.78 -11.04 -7.73
CA ILE A 544 2.96 -10.83 -6.29
C ILE A 544 2.40 -9.47 -5.83
N ARG A 545 2.47 -8.46 -6.72
CA ARG A 545 1.95 -7.12 -6.44
C ARG A 545 0.43 -7.06 -6.50
N GLN A 546 -0.22 -7.80 -7.39
CA GLN A 546 -1.63 -7.62 -7.69
C GLN A 546 -2.58 -8.44 -6.80
N ASP A 547 -2.13 -9.60 -6.31
CA ASP A 547 -2.95 -10.56 -5.56
C ASP A 547 -2.08 -11.30 -4.52
N TRP A 548 -2.71 -12.20 -3.76
CA TRP A 548 -2.02 -13.12 -2.87
C TRP A 548 -0.86 -13.80 -3.60
N PRO A 549 0.36 -13.80 -3.02
CA PRO A 549 1.49 -14.52 -3.61
C PRO A 549 1.12 -15.98 -3.90
N ARG A 550 1.59 -16.50 -5.04
CA ARG A 550 1.38 -17.88 -5.46
C ARG A 550 2.69 -18.65 -5.39
N ILE A 551 2.65 -19.83 -4.78
CA ILE A 551 3.85 -20.60 -4.47
C ILE A 551 3.83 -21.89 -5.29
N PRO A 552 4.79 -22.13 -6.20
CA PRO A 552 4.90 -23.43 -6.86
C PRO A 552 5.24 -24.49 -5.83
N LEU A 553 4.53 -25.62 -5.83
CA LEU A 553 4.83 -26.75 -4.95
C LEU A 553 5.66 -27.78 -5.72
N PRO A 554 6.74 -28.34 -5.16
CA PRO A 554 7.54 -29.36 -5.86
C PRO A 554 6.79 -30.68 -6.02
N ALA A 555 7.01 -31.39 -7.13
CA ALA A 555 6.38 -32.68 -7.38
C ALA A 555 6.98 -33.85 -6.58
N THR A 556 8.10 -33.65 -5.87
CA THR A 556 8.78 -34.73 -5.12
C THR A 556 8.95 -34.40 -3.63
N LYS A 557 8.89 -35.45 -2.80
CA LYS A 557 9.15 -35.38 -1.36
C LYS A 557 10.52 -34.76 -1.05
N ARG A 558 11.56 -35.15 -1.80
CA ARG A 558 12.92 -34.69 -1.56
C ARG A 558 13.04 -33.18 -1.78
N ALA A 559 12.54 -32.68 -2.90
CA ALA A 559 12.55 -31.26 -3.20
C ALA A 559 11.76 -30.45 -2.16
N LEU A 560 10.61 -30.94 -1.69
CA LEU A 560 9.86 -30.28 -0.62
C LEU A 560 10.66 -30.19 0.69
N LEU A 561 11.31 -31.29 1.10
CA LEU A 561 12.08 -31.33 2.34
C LEU A 561 13.33 -30.43 2.29
N ASP A 562 14.03 -30.43 1.15
CA ASP A 562 15.20 -29.58 0.92
C ASP A 562 14.80 -28.09 0.91
N SER A 563 13.71 -27.78 0.22
CA SER A 563 13.15 -26.42 0.19
C SER A 563 12.69 -25.95 1.57
N ALA A 564 11.99 -26.80 2.32
CA ALA A 564 11.57 -26.49 3.69
C ALA A 564 12.77 -26.34 4.64
N ALA A 565 13.90 -27.01 4.39
CA ALA A 565 15.13 -26.82 5.17
C ALA A 565 15.73 -25.43 4.94
N LEU A 566 15.71 -24.93 3.70
CA LEU A 566 16.08 -23.54 3.41
C LEU A 566 15.14 -22.56 4.10
N GLY A 567 13.83 -22.84 4.06
CA GLY A 567 12.82 -22.07 4.78
C GLY A 567 13.08 -21.96 6.27
N ARG A 568 13.48 -23.06 6.93
CA ARG A 568 13.84 -23.04 8.36
C ARG A 568 15.08 -22.19 8.65
N ARG A 569 16.09 -22.21 7.77
CA ARG A 569 17.26 -21.33 7.89
C ARG A 569 16.88 -19.86 7.73
N VAL A 570 16.02 -19.54 6.77
CA VAL A 570 15.46 -18.19 6.62
C VAL A 570 14.69 -17.80 7.89
N ALA A 571 13.78 -18.66 8.38
CA ALA A 571 13.01 -18.39 9.60
C ALA A 571 13.91 -18.10 10.82
N ALA A 572 15.01 -18.85 10.99
CA ALA A 572 15.99 -18.61 12.06
C ALA A 572 16.69 -17.24 11.93
N LEU A 573 16.96 -16.78 10.71
CA LEU A 573 17.56 -15.46 10.46
C LEU A 573 16.58 -14.31 10.70
N LEU A 574 15.28 -14.54 10.53
CA LEU A 574 14.21 -13.57 10.77
C LEU A 574 13.78 -13.50 12.25
N ASP A 575 14.05 -14.55 13.02
CA ASP A 575 13.77 -14.61 14.45
C ASP A 575 14.82 -13.81 15.24
N THR A 576 14.41 -12.64 15.73
CA THR A 576 15.26 -11.71 16.48
C THR A 576 15.61 -12.20 17.87
N GLU A 577 14.82 -13.12 18.42
CA GLU A 577 14.94 -13.57 19.81
C GLU A 577 15.90 -14.76 19.97
N GLN A 578 16.36 -15.35 18.85
CA GLN A 578 17.25 -16.51 18.87
C GLN A 578 18.57 -16.20 18.19
N ALA A 579 19.67 -16.49 18.89
CA ALA A 579 21.00 -16.40 18.30
C ALA A 579 21.17 -17.44 17.18
N VAL A 580 21.93 -17.07 16.14
CA VAL A 580 22.20 -17.94 14.99
C VAL A 580 23.70 -18.19 14.92
N ASP A 581 24.09 -19.45 15.04
CA ASP A 581 25.49 -19.87 14.97
C ASP A 581 26.10 -19.47 13.62
N GLY A 582 27.31 -18.93 13.65
CA GLY A 582 28.00 -18.42 12.47
C GLY A 582 27.51 -17.04 11.98
N VAL A 583 26.47 -16.46 12.59
CA VAL A 583 25.91 -15.15 12.20
C VAL A 583 25.92 -14.17 13.37
N THR A 584 25.28 -14.50 14.49
CA THR A 584 25.24 -13.64 15.69
C THR A 584 25.95 -14.24 16.89
N THR A 585 26.20 -15.56 16.89
CA THR A 585 26.95 -16.26 17.94
C THR A 585 27.95 -17.26 17.36
N GLY A 586 28.78 -17.84 18.23
CA GLY A 586 29.80 -18.81 17.84
C GLY A 586 30.89 -18.21 16.95
N GLN A 587 31.41 -19.01 16.03
CA GLN A 587 32.43 -18.55 15.07
C GLN A 587 31.77 -17.87 13.87
N ILE A 588 31.60 -16.55 13.94
CA ILE A 588 30.98 -15.75 12.88
C ILE A 588 31.74 -15.90 11.55
N ASP A 589 30.97 -16.16 10.47
CA ASP A 589 31.43 -16.23 9.09
C ASP A 589 32.31 -15.01 8.79
N SER A 590 33.48 -15.25 8.19
CA SER A 590 34.45 -14.18 7.89
C SER A 590 33.86 -13.06 7.05
N ARG A 591 32.85 -13.34 6.21
CA ARG A 591 32.17 -12.35 5.36
C ARG A 591 31.21 -11.45 6.14
N LEU A 592 30.77 -11.87 7.33
CA LEU A 592 29.83 -11.15 8.18
C LEU A 592 30.49 -10.50 9.41
N ARG A 593 31.71 -10.91 9.73
CA ARG A 593 32.40 -10.50 10.96
C ARG A 593 32.57 -8.98 11.06
N ASP A 594 33.03 -8.36 9.98
CA ASP A 594 33.47 -6.95 10.00
C ASP A 594 32.44 -5.98 9.43
N ILE A 595 31.24 -6.46 9.08
CA ILE A 595 30.15 -5.61 8.58
C ILE A 595 29.31 -5.05 9.73
N GLY A 596 28.95 -3.77 9.62
CA GLY A 596 28.10 -3.10 10.59
C GLY A 596 28.72 -2.95 11.97
N ALA A 597 30.05 -3.02 12.12
CA ALA A 597 30.70 -2.84 13.41
C ALA A 597 30.59 -1.38 13.87
N ILE A 598 30.10 -1.14 15.09
CA ILE A 598 30.02 0.22 15.64
C ILE A 598 31.41 0.78 15.95
N CYS A 599 31.67 2.00 15.50
CA CYS A 599 32.97 2.65 15.54
C CYS A 599 32.86 4.09 16.04
N ARG A 600 33.93 4.57 16.68
CA ARG A 600 34.11 5.98 17.03
C ARG A 600 34.84 6.72 15.90
N VAL A 601 34.34 7.90 15.53
CA VAL A 601 35.03 8.81 14.63
C VAL A 601 36.37 9.21 15.23
N GLY A 602 37.47 8.96 14.51
CA GLY A 602 38.83 9.18 14.99
C GLY A 602 39.38 8.07 15.90
N GLY A 603 38.65 6.95 16.09
CA GLY A 603 39.09 5.81 16.89
C GLY A 603 38.87 5.93 18.40
N GLY A 604 39.16 4.84 19.11
CA GLY A 604 38.97 4.71 20.56
C GLY A 604 37.59 4.17 20.97
N SER A 605 37.30 4.23 22.27
CA SER A 605 36.08 3.69 22.86
C SER A 605 34.91 4.68 22.81
N LEU A 606 33.68 4.15 22.64
CA LEU A 606 32.45 4.93 22.78
C LEU A 606 32.05 5.03 24.27
N ASP A 607 31.47 6.17 24.63
CA ASP A 607 30.98 6.44 25.98
C ASP A 607 29.50 6.85 25.85
N PRO A 608 28.56 5.96 26.20
CA PRO A 608 27.14 6.25 26.13
C PRO A 608 26.73 7.46 26.99
N HIS A 609 27.42 7.71 28.11
CA HIS A 609 27.11 8.84 29.00
C HIS A 609 27.51 10.19 28.42
N ALA A 610 28.49 10.20 27.51
CA ALA A 610 28.86 11.38 26.73
C ALA A 610 27.93 11.65 25.53
N GLY A 611 26.85 10.88 25.37
CA GLY A 611 25.93 11.02 24.24
C GLY A 611 26.47 10.44 22.94
N HIS A 612 27.55 9.65 22.97
CA HIS A 612 28.13 9.06 21.75
C HIS A 612 27.17 8.09 21.04
N LEU A 613 26.15 7.57 21.73
CA LEU A 613 25.10 6.72 21.16
C LEU A 613 23.78 7.45 20.88
N ASP A 614 23.79 8.78 20.91
CA ASP A 614 22.62 9.58 20.52
C ASP A 614 22.43 9.53 19.00
N VAL A 615 21.24 9.19 18.54
CA VAL A 615 20.91 9.26 17.11
C VAL A 615 20.42 10.69 16.80
N THR A 616 21.22 11.46 16.06
CA THR A 616 20.99 12.91 15.85
C THR A 616 21.21 13.40 14.41
N VAL A 617 21.53 12.51 13.46
CA VAL A 617 21.74 12.89 12.06
C VAL A 617 20.45 12.97 11.23
N GLY A 618 19.27 12.95 11.86
CA GLY A 618 18.00 13.15 11.18
C GLY A 618 17.53 11.92 10.39
N TRP A 619 17.59 10.74 11.00
CA TRP A 619 16.96 9.53 10.47
C TRP A 619 15.44 9.55 10.60
N GLY A 620 14.91 10.26 11.59
CA GLY A 620 13.48 10.49 11.77
C GLY A 620 13.14 11.81 12.46
N HIS A 621 11.90 12.27 12.31
CA HIS A 621 11.40 13.47 12.99
C HIS A 621 9.90 13.37 13.29
N ALA A 622 9.42 14.16 14.25
CA ALA A 622 8.01 14.19 14.61
C ALA A 622 7.20 14.92 13.54
N GLY A 623 6.27 14.21 12.92
CA GLY A 623 5.24 14.76 12.04
C GLY A 623 4.01 15.23 12.81
N GLN A 624 2.96 15.60 12.07
CA GLN A 624 1.67 15.97 12.67
C GLN A 624 1.14 14.85 13.58
N GLY A 625 0.72 15.22 14.79
CA GLY A 625 0.20 14.28 15.79
C GLY A 625 1.24 13.34 16.42
N GLY A 626 2.54 13.64 16.28
CA GLY A 626 3.63 12.85 16.86
C GLY A 626 4.02 11.62 16.03
N VAL A 627 3.52 11.49 14.81
CA VAL A 627 3.86 10.37 13.91
C VAL A 627 5.31 10.49 13.45
N CYS A 628 6.11 9.45 13.63
CA CYS A 628 7.49 9.41 13.13
C CYS A 628 7.52 9.47 11.59
N MET A 629 8.16 10.51 11.05
CA MET A 629 8.43 10.69 9.62
C MET A 629 9.87 10.33 9.31
N PRO A 630 10.15 9.54 8.25
CA PRO A 630 11.51 9.16 7.90
C PRO A 630 12.30 10.38 7.37
N GLY A 631 13.57 10.46 7.74
CA GLY A 631 14.52 11.46 7.28
C GLY A 631 15.57 10.91 6.31
N ALA A 632 16.50 11.78 5.91
CA ALA A 632 17.60 11.41 5.02
C ALA A 632 18.69 10.65 5.76
N GLY A 633 18.99 11.06 7.00
CA GLY A 633 20.15 10.60 7.76
C GLY A 633 21.48 11.01 7.13
N LYS A 634 22.55 10.33 7.55
CA LYS A 634 23.90 10.52 7.00
C LYS A 634 24.56 9.16 6.75
N VAL A 635 24.96 8.95 5.50
CA VAL A 635 25.80 7.81 5.08
C VAL A 635 27.01 8.31 4.32
N GLU A 636 28.14 7.61 4.45
CA GLU A 636 29.31 7.78 3.59
C GLU A 636 29.48 6.50 2.76
N VAL A 637 29.61 6.64 1.44
CA VAL A 637 29.79 5.50 0.52
C VAL A 637 31.28 5.25 0.32
N ARG A 638 31.70 3.99 0.49
CA ARG A 638 33.06 3.51 0.26
C ARG A 638 33.06 2.41 -0.79
N GLY A 639 34.16 2.31 -1.56
CA GLY A 639 34.40 1.16 -2.42
C GLY A 639 34.71 -0.09 -1.59
N GLN A 640 34.48 -1.27 -2.16
CA GLN A 640 34.88 -2.54 -1.57
C GLN A 640 36.08 -3.13 -2.32
N ASP A 641 37.24 -3.13 -1.67
CA ASP A 641 38.49 -3.65 -2.21
C ASP A 641 38.65 -5.16 -1.96
N ASP A 642 37.99 -5.73 -0.95
CA ASP A 642 37.99 -7.16 -0.69
C ASP A 642 37.16 -7.91 -1.75
N GLU A 643 37.81 -8.75 -2.54
CA GLU A 643 37.16 -9.47 -3.64
C GLU A 643 36.06 -10.45 -3.16
N THR A 644 36.23 -11.04 -1.97
CA THR A 644 35.24 -11.95 -1.39
C THR A 644 33.97 -11.20 -1.01
N LEU A 645 34.12 -10.08 -0.31
CA LEU A 645 32.99 -9.23 0.08
C LEU A 645 32.33 -8.58 -1.14
N ARG A 646 33.12 -8.18 -2.14
CA ARG A 646 32.60 -7.61 -3.38
C ARG A 646 31.74 -8.60 -4.15
N ARG A 647 32.18 -9.87 -4.27
CA ARG A 647 31.38 -10.94 -4.89
C ARG A 647 30.11 -11.26 -4.08
N ALA A 648 30.18 -11.15 -2.76
CA ALA A 648 29.05 -11.44 -1.88
C ALA A 648 27.98 -10.35 -1.84
N PHE A 649 28.39 -9.07 -1.82
CA PHE A 649 27.50 -7.95 -1.50
C PHE A 649 27.56 -6.77 -2.48
N GLY A 650 28.41 -6.83 -3.50
CA GLY A 650 28.62 -5.77 -4.49
C GLY A 650 29.73 -4.78 -4.13
N ASP A 651 29.89 -3.76 -4.98
CA ASP A 651 31.07 -2.88 -4.98
C ASP A 651 31.06 -1.77 -3.92
N ALA A 652 29.96 -1.60 -3.19
CA ALA A 652 29.74 -0.46 -2.31
C ALA A 652 29.43 -0.88 -0.87
N MET A 653 30.18 -0.28 0.06
CA MET A 653 29.97 -0.35 1.50
C MET A 653 29.59 1.04 2.02
N LEU A 654 28.89 1.09 3.15
CA LEU A 654 28.40 2.31 3.75
C LEU A 654 28.86 2.43 5.20
N ASP A 655 29.31 3.62 5.57
CA ASP A 655 29.36 4.03 6.96
C ASP A 655 28.06 4.75 7.32
N VAL A 656 27.29 4.18 8.25
CA VAL A 656 25.96 4.66 8.65
C VAL A 656 26.10 5.42 9.97
N TYR A 657 25.96 6.73 9.94
CA TYR A 657 26.23 7.58 11.10
C TYR A 657 25.06 7.62 12.08
N LEU A 658 25.36 7.60 13.37
CA LEU A 658 24.41 7.93 14.44
C LEU A 658 24.42 9.44 14.68
N ASN A 659 25.63 10.00 14.75
CA ASN A 659 25.95 11.39 15.08
C ASN A 659 27.35 11.73 14.52
N GLU A 660 27.98 12.81 15.00
CA GLU A 660 29.34 13.21 14.62
C GLU A 660 30.46 12.40 15.30
N HIS A 661 30.13 11.59 16.30
CA HIS A 661 31.06 10.79 17.10
C HIS A 661 31.05 9.30 16.75
N ALA A 662 29.93 8.75 16.27
CA ALA A 662 29.74 7.31 16.09
C ALA A 662 29.04 6.95 14.78
N TYR A 663 29.43 5.81 14.22
CA TYR A 663 28.85 5.22 13.02
C TYR A 663 28.99 3.70 13.04
N TRP A 664 28.13 2.99 12.31
CA TRP A 664 28.36 1.60 11.95
C TRP A 664 29.15 1.54 10.65
N SER A 665 30.30 0.88 10.70
CA SER A 665 31.25 0.77 9.58
C SER A 665 30.89 -0.37 8.63
N ASN A 666 31.32 -0.25 7.38
CA ASN A 666 31.31 -1.37 6.39
C ASN A 666 29.94 -2.06 6.23
N VAL A 667 28.83 -1.32 6.30
CA VAL A 667 27.49 -1.89 6.03
C VAL A 667 27.33 -2.06 4.52
N PRO A 668 27.13 -3.28 3.99
CA PRO A 668 27.00 -3.43 2.55
C PRO A 668 25.80 -2.69 2.00
N LYS A 669 25.93 -2.05 0.83
CA LYS A 669 24.84 -1.30 0.21
C LYS A 669 23.60 -2.18 0.01
N ALA A 670 23.79 -3.44 -0.40
CA ALA A 670 22.71 -4.41 -0.55
C ALA A 670 21.98 -4.72 0.78
N VAL A 671 22.69 -4.73 1.91
CA VAL A 671 22.10 -4.88 3.25
C VAL A 671 21.33 -3.62 3.65
N TRP A 672 21.92 -2.44 3.42
CA TRP A 672 21.29 -1.17 3.74
C TRP A 672 20.00 -0.95 2.95
N GLU A 673 20.00 -1.28 1.66
CA GLU A 673 18.86 -1.12 0.75
C GLU A 673 17.84 -2.27 0.86
N TYR A 674 18.12 -3.29 1.67
CA TYR A 674 17.26 -4.46 1.83
C TYR A 674 15.88 -4.07 2.35
N ARG A 675 14.84 -4.64 1.70
CA ARG A 675 13.45 -4.34 1.98
C ARG A 675 12.65 -5.58 2.29
N ILE A 676 11.77 -5.44 3.27
CA ILE A 676 10.75 -6.44 3.62
C ILE A 676 9.43 -5.68 3.73
N GLY A 677 8.42 -6.12 2.98
CA GLY A 677 7.06 -5.58 3.05
C GLY A 677 6.93 -4.07 2.78
N GLY A 678 7.81 -3.52 1.95
CA GLY A 678 7.85 -2.10 1.58
C GLY A 678 8.77 -1.24 2.46
N TYR A 679 9.33 -1.79 3.54
CA TYR A 679 10.19 -1.04 4.46
C TYR A 679 11.67 -1.35 4.23
N GLN A 680 12.49 -0.30 4.09
CA GLN A 680 13.94 -0.42 4.18
C GLN A 680 14.31 -0.67 5.65
N VAL A 681 14.76 -1.89 5.96
CA VAL A 681 14.74 -2.46 7.32
C VAL A 681 15.55 -1.61 8.31
N VAL A 682 16.87 -1.49 8.10
CA VAL A 682 17.78 -0.80 9.02
C VAL A 682 17.39 0.68 9.16
N LYS A 683 17.12 1.35 8.04
CA LYS A 683 16.71 2.76 8.03
C LYS A 683 15.41 2.99 8.80
N LYS A 684 14.43 2.09 8.65
CA LYS A 684 13.14 2.21 9.34
C LYS A 684 13.32 2.08 10.85
N TRP A 685 14.14 1.13 11.30
CA TRP A 685 14.47 0.95 12.71
C TRP A 685 15.12 2.20 13.32
N LEU A 686 16.11 2.79 12.62
CA LEU A 686 16.77 4.03 13.05
C LEU A 686 15.83 5.22 13.12
N SER A 687 14.85 5.32 12.22
CA SER A 687 13.94 6.49 12.18
C SER A 687 13.14 6.67 13.46
N TYR A 688 12.74 5.59 14.13
CA TYR A 688 12.00 5.65 15.40
C TYR A 688 12.89 5.96 16.60
N ARG A 689 14.21 5.90 16.43
CA ARG A 689 15.19 5.97 17.51
C ARG A 689 16.03 7.24 17.48
N GLU A 690 15.64 8.21 16.65
CA GLU A 690 16.14 9.59 16.75
C GLU A 690 15.96 10.08 18.20
N LYS A 691 16.98 10.70 18.80
CA LYS A 691 16.95 11.12 20.22
C LYS A 691 15.73 11.98 20.54
N ALA A 692 15.33 12.86 19.63
CA ALA A 692 14.16 13.71 19.79
C ALA A 692 12.82 12.94 19.83
N LEU A 693 12.77 11.73 19.26
CA LEU A 693 11.61 10.84 19.28
C LEU A 693 11.68 9.82 20.41
N LEU A 694 12.85 9.23 20.62
CA LEU A 694 13.09 8.20 21.63
C LEU A 694 13.18 8.79 23.05
N GLY A 695 13.56 10.06 23.18
CA GLY A 695 13.77 10.75 24.45
C GLY A 695 15.11 10.43 25.14
N ARG A 696 15.93 9.55 24.56
CA ARG A 696 17.25 9.13 25.05
C ARG A 696 18.16 8.69 23.89
N GLY A 697 19.44 8.50 24.16
CA GLY A 697 20.35 7.77 23.27
C GLY A 697 20.09 6.26 23.29
N LEU A 698 20.72 5.54 22.36
CA LEU A 698 20.67 4.08 22.34
C LEU A 698 21.37 3.48 23.56
N LYS A 699 20.85 2.35 24.04
CA LYS A 699 21.59 1.47 24.94
C LYS A 699 22.69 0.74 24.16
N VAL A 700 23.68 0.20 24.87
CA VAL A 700 24.78 -0.56 24.24
C VAL A 700 24.23 -1.76 23.47
N GLU A 701 23.29 -2.47 24.06
CA GLU A 701 22.66 -3.66 23.46
C GLU A 701 21.84 -3.28 22.22
N GLU A 702 21.21 -2.10 22.19
CA GLU A 702 20.49 -1.61 21.02
C GLU A 702 21.45 -1.23 19.88
N ALA A 703 22.64 -0.74 20.21
CA ALA A 703 23.67 -0.42 19.23
C ALA A 703 24.34 -1.68 18.65
N GLU A 704 24.54 -2.70 19.48
CA GLU A 704 25.01 -4.03 19.08
C GLU A 704 23.95 -4.77 18.25
N TYR A 705 22.67 -4.63 18.60
CA TYR A 705 21.55 -5.22 17.85
C TYR A 705 21.51 -4.77 16.38
N VAL A 706 21.89 -3.52 16.08
CA VAL A 706 22.02 -3.07 14.67
C VAL A 706 23.09 -3.86 13.92
N THR A 707 24.21 -4.19 14.59
CA THR A 707 25.26 -5.05 14.02
C THR A 707 24.70 -6.44 13.73
N GLU A 708 23.98 -7.03 14.67
CA GLU A 708 23.33 -8.34 14.49
C GLU A 708 22.31 -8.32 13.35
N MET A 709 21.48 -7.28 13.27
CA MET A 709 20.51 -7.08 12.20
C MET A 709 21.19 -7.02 10.82
N VAL A 710 22.28 -6.24 10.71
CA VAL A 710 23.09 -6.15 9.49
C VAL A 710 23.66 -7.51 9.10
N ARG A 711 24.17 -8.29 10.07
CA ARG A 711 24.69 -9.65 9.83
C ARG A 711 23.60 -10.63 9.40
N ARG A 712 22.42 -10.59 10.01
CA ARG A 712 21.28 -11.45 9.64
C ARG A 712 20.82 -11.17 8.22
N ILE A 713 20.69 -9.90 7.85
CA ILE A 713 20.35 -9.51 6.47
C ILE A 713 21.49 -9.92 5.51
N GLY A 714 22.74 -9.73 5.90
CA GLY A 714 23.90 -10.21 5.13
C GLY A 714 23.84 -11.71 4.89
N ALA A 715 23.50 -12.50 5.91
CA ALA A 715 23.33 -13.95 5.79
C ALA A 715 22.17 -14.32 4.85
N LEU A 716 21.05 -13.58 4.88
CA LEU A 716 19.95 -13.77 3.92
C LEU A 716 20.42 -13.52 2.48
N ILE A 717 21.21 -12.47 2.24
CA ILE A 717 21.78 -12.17 0.92
C ILE A 717 22.73 -13.29 0.47
N LEU A 718 23.60 -13.77 1.37
CA LEU A 718 24.51 -14.89 1.07
C LEU A 718 23.77 -16.20 0.73
N MET A 719 22.52 -16.36 1.19
CA MET A 719 21.68 -17.51 0.88
C MET A 719 20.95 -17.40 -0.47
N GLN A 720 20.90 -16.22 -1.10
CA GLN A 720 20.11 -16.00 -2.32
C GLN A 720 20.45 -16.97 -3.46
N PRO A 721 21.72 -17.28 -3.79
CA PRO A 721 22.03 -18.24 -4.85
C PRO A 721 21.46 -19.65 -4.59
N GLU A 722 21.43 -20.08 -3.32
CA GLU A 722 20.87 -21.37 -2.91
C GLU A 722 19.33 -21.35 -2.99
N LEU A 723 18.71 -20.22 -2.61
CA LEU A 723 17.27 -20.01 -2.71
C LEU A 723 16.78 -19.96 -4.17
N ASP A 724 17.54 -19.29 -5.05
CA ASP A 724 17.28 -19.25 -6.49
C ASP A 724 17.46 -20.63 -7.13
N GLY A 725 18.54 -21.35 -6.80
CA GLY A 725 18.71 -22.73 -7.25
C GLY A 725 17.56 -23.63 -6.82
N ASN A 726 17.07 -23.47 -5.59
CA ASN A 726 15.87 -24.16 -5.12
C ASN A 726 14.61 -23.75 -5.90
N TYR A 727 14.40 -22.46 -6.16
CA TYR A 727 13.27 -21.99 -6.94
C TYR A 727 13.26 -22.59 -8.34
N GLU A 728 14.39 -22.61 -9.04
CA GLU A 728 14.50 -23.19 -10.37
C GLU A 728 14.23 -24.70 -10.38
N VAL A 729 14.71 -25.45 -9.39
CA VAL A 729 14.40 -26.88 -9.24
C VAL A 729 12.89 -27.11 -9.03
N VAL A 730 12.25 -26.33 -8.16
CA VAL A 730 10.81 -26.45 -7.89
C VAL A 730 9.99 -26.06 -9.13
N LYS A 731 10.35 -24.96 -9.78
CA LYS A 731 9.70 -24.46 -10.99
C LYS A 731 9.79 -25.45 -12.15
N ALA A 732 10.93 -26.12 -12.32
CA ALA A 732 11.12 -27.12 -13.37
C ALA A 732 10.29 -28.41 -13.18
N ASP A 733 9.94 -28.76 -11.94
CA ASP A 733 9.17 -29.95 -11.59
C ASP A 733 8.06 -29.61 -10.59
N THR A 734 7.10 -28.80 -11.04
CA THR A 734 6.00 -28.30 -10.22
C THR A 734 4.84 -29.30 -10.16
N TYR A 735 4.34 -29.54 -8.96
CA TYR A 735 3.12 -30.32 -8.72
C TYR A 735 1.90 -29.62 -9.37
N PRO A 736 1.10 -30.33 -10.17
CA PRO A 736 -0.07 -29.77 -10.85
C PRO A 736 -1.20 -29.49 -9.85
N TRP A 737 -1.25 -28.26 -9.35
CA TRP A 737 -2.26 -27.86 -8.37
C TRP A 737 -3.68 -27.86 -9.00
N PRO A 738 -4.66 -28.53 -8.38
CA PRO A 738 -6.04 -28.50 -8.85
C PRO A 738 -6.59 -27.07 -8.84
N GLN A 739 -7.03 -26.59 -10.00
CA GLN A 739 -7.74 -25.30 -10.09
C GLN A 739 -9.15 -25.46 -9.51
N ALA A 740 -9.55 -24.49 -8.70
CA ALA A 740 -10.87 -24.44 -8.05
C ALA A 740 -11.95 -23.87 -8.94
#